data_AF-A0A1G7R768-F1
#
_entry.id   AF-A0A1G7R768-F1
#
_cell.length_a   1.000
_cell.length_b   1.000
_cell.length_c   1.000
_cell.angle_alpha   90.00
_cell.angle_beta   90.00
_cell.angle_gamma   90.00
#
_symmetry.space_group_name_H-M   'P 1'
#
loop_
_entity.id
_entity.type
_entity.pdbx_description
1 polymer ?
#
loop_
_entity_poly.entity_id
_entity_poly.type
_entity_poly.pdbx_seq_one_letter_code
_entity_poly.pdbx_strand_id
1 'polypeptide(L)'
;MRDWLSHRVVSSPNDTALVRAEDGEAWSYTDLDRLVAETAGRLGAHGLGAGDRIGVLTPPYVGTVGLVHATMRIGATFVPLGQELTSREIAARIDRTDLDAVVCAEPTEPTATDAASQIEGVPVYSVDDPTSPAVTGIHDVDPASLDPPEWGFADPLCVLFTSGTTGEPKPVPLTAGNVYSSAVASAFRLGVEADDRWLVSLSLHHMGGLAPVYRSVLYGTTLVLREGFDAGGTADDIDAYDVTGVSLVPTMLRRMLDRRGTLSDSLRVVLLGGAPAPGELIERCRDYSVPVYPTYGMTEAASQITTATPRQTRGRIGTVGRPLFGTDVTVVDDDGDPAKPGNTGEIVVRGPTITPGYLAESGGDSTEGADEGDAPAPDAIDETDASPTDAVDLNGIGSESLDRSKFGPYGLHTGDVGRFDEDGYLHVLNRVDDRIISGGENVEPGEVADVLREYAEVDDVAVVGLDDEVWGERVAALVAVGDRFPSVSAEAETDTASDPNPSAGDSGANGDAPEADAAGGDAPEADAADDEGAESDGETEEPDTETPEPAIEAGGIGPAPVDEAAFVDFARDRLAGFKLPKTVAYVEELPRTVSGTVDREATRAILHERGADPRASLDADLETAGFKPADPAEPPAESESRTPDEAEAPEPESDSTGEGGGEEDVIEGGGEEDAIEGGDGDDVTESDGVDIADADEVASESGDHAADAAETVDTGAADDSGGGDKEGA
;
A
#
# COMPACT_ATOMS: atom_id res chain seq x y z
N MET A 1 -19.07 -11.04 -16.72
CA MET A 1 -18.35 -9.93 -17.38
C MET A 1 -17.09 -10.49 -18.03
N ARG A 2 -16.71 -10.14 -19.27
CA ARG A 2 -15.38 -10.49 -19.80
C ARG A 2 -14.24 -9.77 -19.05
N ASP A 3 -13.00 -10.21 -19.25
CA ASP A 3 -11.82 -9.58 -18.65
C ASP A 3 -11.76 -8.06 -18.92
N TRP A 4 -11.22 -7.28 -17.99
CA TRP A 4 -11.29 -5.82 -18.06
C TRP A 4 -10.51 -5.25 -19.25
N LEU A 5 -9.45 -5.93 -19.71
CA LEU A 5 -8.67 -5.50 -20.87
C LEU A 5 -9.48 -5.64 -22.17
N SER A 6 -10.23 -6.74 -22.34
CA SER A 6 -11.15 -6.92 -23.46
C SER A 6 -12.19 -5.78 -23.58
N HIS A 7 -12.71 -5.27 -22.46
CA HIS A 7 -13.63 -4.11 -22.47
C HIS A 7 -12.90 -2.79 -22.77
N ARG A 8 -11.70 -2.63 -22.23
CA ARG A 8 -10.86 -1.46 -22.44
C ARG A 8 -10.44 -1.30 -23.90
N VAL A 9 -10.04 -2.39 -24.56
CA VAL A 9 -9.66 -2.40 -25.99
C VAL A 9 -10.80 -1.99 -26.91
N VAL A 10 -12.05 -2.37 -26.60
CA VAL A 10 -13.23 -1.91 -27.36
C VAL A 10 -13.49 -0.41 -27.17
N SER A 11 -13.08 0.16 -26.03
CA SER A 11 -13.39 1.54 -25.63
C SER A 11 -12.34 2.55 -26.07
N SER A 12 -11.05 2.18 -25.96
CA SER A 12 -9.90 3.06 -26.23
C SER A 12 -8.70 2.24 -26.76
N PRO A 13 -8.77 1.66 -27.97
CA PRO A 13 -7.80 0.67 -28.46
C PRO A 13 -6.39 1.22 -28.70
N ASN A 14 -6.28 2.49 -29.10
CA ASN A 14 -5.02 3.11 -29.55
C ASN A 14 -4.30 3.89 -28.43
N ASP A 15 -4.94 4.04 -27.29
CA ASP A 15 -4.45 4.86 -26.18
C ASP A 15 -3.35 4.09 -25.43
N THR A 16 -2.34 4.79 -24.91
CA THR A 16 -1.16 4.16 -24.30
C THR A 16 -1.52 3.48 -22.99
N ALA A 17 -1.45 2.15 -22.98
CA ALA A 17 -1.72 1.32 -21.81
C ALA A 17 -0.53 1.22 -20.86
N LEU A 18 0.67 1.09 -21.44
CA LEU A 18 1.89 0.76 -20.72
C LEU A 18 3.09 1.50 -21.33
N VAL A 19 3.99 2.00 -20.47
CA VAL A 19 5.33 2.47 -20.83
C VAL A 19 6.35 1.76 -19.93
N ARG A 20 7.46 1.27 -20.52
CA ARG A 20 8.62 0.76 -19.79
C ARG A 20 9.55 1.92 -19.47
N ALA A 21 9.84 2.16 -18.20
CA ALA A 21 10.60 3.32 -17.75
C ALA A 21 12.08 3.29 -18.18
N GLU A 22 12.63 2.08 -18.34
CA GLU A 22 14.05 1.84 -18.60
C GLU A 22 14.53 2.36 -19.97
N ASP A 23 13.65 2.45 -20.97
CA ASP A 23 13.97 2.94 -22.32
C ASP A 23 12.84 3.70 -23.04
N GLY A 24 11.66 3.82 -22.42
CA GLY A 24 10.52 4.54 -22.98
C GLY A 24 9.73 3.77 -24.05
N GLU A 25 9.95 2.47 -24.23
CA GLU A 25 9.08 1.66 -25.10
C GLU A 25 7.64 1.69 -24.57
N ALA A 26 6.66 1.77 -25.48
CA ALA A 26 5.26 2.02 -25.13
C ALA A 26 4.30 1.13 -25.95
N TRP A 27 3.26 0.64 -25.29
CA TRP A 27 2.24 -0.24 -25.85
C TRP A 27 0.86 0.42 -25.76
N SER A 28 0.10 0.42 -26.86
CA SER A 28 -1.34 0.75 -26.80
C SER A 28 -2.11 -0.38 -26.11
N TYR A 29 -3.36 -0.13 -25.72
CA TYR A 29 -4.23 -1.20 -25.23
C TYR A 29 -4.37 -2.36 -26.22
N THR A 30 -4.34 -2.11 -27.53
CA THR A 30 -4.38 -3.20 -28.54
C THR A 30 -3.07 -3.99 -28.59
N ASP A 31 -1.93 -3.38 -28.28
CA ASP A 31 -0.64 -4.09 -28.28
C ASP A 31 -0.49 -4.93 -27.00
N LEU A 32 -0.91 -4.39 -25.85
CA LEU A 32 -1.03 -5.13 -24.60
C LEU A 32 -2.03 -6.29 -24.73
N ASP A 33 -3.16 -6.09 -25.42
CA ASP A 33 -4.16 -7.13 -25.66
C ASP A 33 -3.63 -8.30 -26.49
N ARG A 34 -2.78 -8.02 -27.49
CA ARG A 34 -2.10 -9.08 -28.27
C ARG A 34 -1.12 -9.88 -27.41
N LEU A 35 -0.31 -9.21 -26.59
CA LEU A 35 0.57 -9.88 -25.61
C LEU A 35 -0.25 -10.79 -24.67
N VAL A 36 -1.31 -10.24 -24.08
CA VAL A 36 -2.17 -10.96 -23.13
C VAL A 36 -2.91 -12.12 -23.80
N ALA A 37 -3.37 -11.98 -25.05
CA ALA A 37 -3.97 -13.07 -25.81
C ALA A 37 -2.96 -14.19 -26.15
N GLU A 38 -1.72 -13.85 -26.50
CA GLU A 38 -0.66 -14.82 -26.78
C GLU A 38 -0.24 -15.58 -25.51
N THR A 39 0.00 -14.88 -24.40
CA THR A 39 0.33 -15.47 -23.10
C THR A 39 -0.83 -16.32 -22.56
N ALA A 40 -2.07 -15.83 -22.59
CA ALA A 40 -3.24 -16.60 -22.16
C ALA A 40 -3.43 -17.86 -23.01
N GLY A 41 -3.28 -17.75 -24.34
CA GLY A 41 -3.37 -18.90 -25.23
C GLY A 41 -2.30 -19.96 -24.98
N ARG A 42 -1.08 -19.57 -24.58
CA ARG A 42 -0.01 -20.49 -24.16
C ARG A 42 -0.33 -21.18 -22.84
N LEU A 43 -0.73 -20.45 -21.81
CA LEU A 43 -1.15 -21.02 -20.52
C LEU A 43 -2.29 -22.04 -20.72
N GLY A 44 -3.30 -21.70 -21.53
CA GLY A 44 -4.39 -22.60 -21.90
C GLY A 44 -3.97 -23.79 -22.77
N ALA A 45 -2.91 -23.68 -23.58
CA ALA A 45 -2.34 -24.80 -24.32
C ALA A 45 -1.60 -25.80 -23.41
N HIS A 46 -1.06 -25.35 -22.28
CA HIS A 46 -0.57 -26.22 -21.20
C HIS A 46 -1.69 -26.80 -20.32
N GLY A 47 -2.93 -26.36 -20.51
CA GLY A 47 -4.12 -26.85 -19.81
C GLY A 47 -4.61 -25.96 -18.67
N LEU A 48 -3.96 -24.83 -18.41
CA LEU A 48 -4.31 -23.91 -17.32
C LEU A 48 -5.56 -23.08 -17.66
N GLY A 49 -6.44 -22.84 -16.70
CA GLY A 49 -7.75 -22.24 -16.95
C GLY A 49 -8.54 -21.81 -15.71
N ALA A 50 -9.86 -21.94 -15.81
CA ALA A 50 -10.80 -21.39 -14.84
C ALA A 50 -10.85 -22.21 -13.55
N GLY A 51 -10.49 -21.57 -12.44
CA GLY A 51 -10.42 -22.18 -11.10
C GLY A 51 -8.99 -22.38 -10.58
N ASP A 52 -8.01 -22.47 -11.48
CA ASP A 52 -6.60 -22.71 -11.13
C ASP A 52 -5.99 -21.51 -10.38
N ARG A 53 -5.04 -21.77 -9.47
CA ARG A 53 -4.23 -20.76 -8.79
C ARG A 53 -2.81 -20.80 -9.32
N ILE A 54 -2.41 -19.74 -10.02
CA ILE A 54 -1.11 -19.65 -10.70
C ILE A 54 -0.17 -18.76 -9.90
N GLY A 55 0.90 -19.36 -9.36
CA GLY A 55 2.02 -18.65 -8.75
C GLY A 55 2.83 -17.92 -9.82
N VAL A 56 3.16 -16.65 -9.60
CA VAL A 56 4.00 -15.86 -10.52
C VAL A 56 5.20 -15.30 -9.77
N LEU A 57 6.37 -15.90 -9.97
CA LEU A 57 7.65 -15.52 -9.38
C LEU A 57 8.53 -14.87 -10.46
N THR A 58 8.34 -13.57 -10.69
CA THR A 58 9.07 -12.81 -11.74
C THR A 58 9.47 -11.42 -11.23
N PRO A 59 10.51 -10.79 -11.81
CA PRO A 59 10.72 -9.34 -11.67
C PRO A 59 9.48 -8.53 -12.11
N PRO A 60 9.36 -7.24 -11.74
CA PRO A 60 8.35 -6.35 -12.33
C PRO A 60 8.74 -5.94 -13.76
N TYR A 61 8.23 -6.65 -14.78
CA TYR A 61 8.44 -6.28 -16.19
C TYR A 61 7.16 -6.38 -17.02
N VAL A 62 7.24 -6.02 -18.30
CA VAL A 62 6.10 -5.98 -19.25
C VAL A 62 5.36 -7.31 -19.32
N GLY A 63 6.07 -8.44 -19.29
CA GLY A 63 5.47 -9.77 -19.28
C GLY A 63 4.73 -10.11 -17.98
N THR A 64 5.11 -9.53 -16.84
CA THR A 64 4.36 -9.66 -15.57
C THR A 64 3.00 -8.96 -15.65
N VAL A 65 2.94 -7.78 -16.28
CA VAL A 65 1.66 -7.12 -16.60
C VAL A 65 0.85 -7.96 -17.59
N GLY A 66 1.53 -8.59 -18.56
CA GLY A 66 0.94 -9.61 -19.43
C GLY A 66 0.32 -10.78 -18.65
N LEU A 67 1.04 -11.35 -17.68
CA LEU A 67 0.57 -12.46 -16.83
C LEU A 67 -0.62 -12.07 -15.96
N VAL A 68 -0.59 -10.89 -15.31
CA VAL A 68 -1.69 -10.35 -14.48
C VAL A 68 -3.03 -10.31 -15.24
N HIS A 69 -2.99 -9.96 -16.54
CA HIS A 69 -4.19 -9.94 -17.37
C HIS A 69 -4.45 -11.29 -18.08
N ALA A 70 -3.42 -12.12 -18.30
CA ALA A 70 -3.58 -13.44 -18.92
C ALA A 70 -4.23 -14.45 -17.97
N THR A 71 -3.90 -14.44 -16.67
CA THR A 71 -4.62 -15.24 -15.66
C THR A 71 -6.10 -14.84 -15.62
N MET A 72 -6.39 -13.54 -15.59
CA MET A 72 -7.77 -13.04 -15.68
C MET A 72 -8.48 -13.51 -16.97
N ARG A 73 -7.77 -13.56 -18.09
CA ARG A 73 -8.32 -13.98 -19.39
C ARG A 73 -8.61 -15.48 -19.49
N ILE A 74 -7.90 -16.34 -18.75
CA ILE A 74 -8.18 -17.78 -18.69
C ILE A 74 -9.12 -18.17 -17.54
N GLY A 75 -9.37 -17.28 -16.59
CA GLY A 75 -10.18 -17.54 -15.38
C GLY A 75 -9.37 -18.02 -14.17
N ALA A 76 -8.05 -17.91 -14.22
CA ALA A 76 -7.16 -18.33 -13.14
C ALA A 76 -6.96 -17.21 -12.10
N THR A 77 -6.78 -17.61 -10.85
CA THR A 77 -6.44 -16.71 -9.74
C THR A 77 -4.94 -16.40 -9.77
N PHE A 78 -4.59 -15.11 -9.78
CA PHE A 78 -3.20 -14.65 -9.81
C PHE A 78 -2.57 -14.63 -8.41
N VAL A 79 -1.47 -15.37 -8.19
CA VAL A 79 -0.78 -15.42 -6.89
C VAL A 79 0.66 -14.91 -7.05
N PRO A 80 0.93 -13.61 -6.83
CA PRO A 80 2.27 -13.07 -7.02
C PRO A 80 3.21 -13.49 -5.89
N LEU A 81 4.42 -13.87 -6.27
CA LEU A 81 5.47 -14.35 -5.39
C LEU A 81 6.65 -13.36 -5.45
N GLY A 82 7.18 -12.99 -4.29
CA GLY A 82 8.30 -12.06 -4.19
C GLY A 82 9.60 -12.68 -4.66
N GLN A 83 10.28 -12.07 -5.63
CA GLN A 83 11.53 -12.59 -6.21
C GLN A 83 12.70 -12.60 -5.21
N GLU A 84 12.62 -11.76 -4.18
CA GLU A 84 13.57 -11.61 -3.09
C GLU A 84 13.44 -12.67 -1.98
N LEU A 85 12.46 -13.58 -2.08
CA LEU A 85 12.17 -14.61 -1.08
C LEU A 85 12.98 -15.89 -1.33
N THR A 86 13.29 -16.63 -0.27
CA THR A 86 13.99 -17.92 -0.38
C THR A 86 13.09 -19.01 -0.95
N SER A 87 13.67 -20.03 -1.60
CA SER A 87 12.93 -21.19 -2.12
C SER A 87 12.12 -21.95 -1.06
N ARG A 88 12.50 -21.86 0.22
CA ARG A 88 11.70 -22.38 1.35
C ARG A 88 10.44 -21.54 1.61
N GLU A 89 10.55 -20.22 1.55
CA GLU A 89 9.41 -19.31 1.73
C GLU A 89 8.46 -19.38 0.53
N ILE A 90 9.00 -19.55 -0.68
CA ILE A 90 8.20 -19.84 -1.87
C ILE A 90 7.50 -21.20 -1.75
N ALA A 91 8.19 -22.26 -1.31
CA ALA A 91 7.56 -23.58 -1.09
C ALA A 91 6.40 -23.51 -0.08
N ALA A 92 6.59 -22.80 1.04
CA ALA A 92 5.52 -22.57 2.01
C ALA A 92 4.34 -21.75 1.44
N ARG A 93 4.59 -20.83 0.50
CA ARG A 93 3.51 -20.12 -0.21
C ARG A 93 2.79 -21.02 -1.21
N ILE A 94 3.51 -21.85 -1.97
CA ILE A 94 2.95 -22.85 -2.90
C ILE A 94 1.99 -23.77 -2.14
N ASP A 95 2.41 -24.29 -0.99
CA ASP A 95 1.62 -25.17 -0.12
C ASP A 95 0.39 -24.45 0.47
N ARG A 96 0.58 -23.29 1.12
CA ARG A 96 -0.51 -22.50 1.74
C ARG A 96 -1.51 -21.90 0.75
N THR A 97 -1.24 -21.95 -0.56
CA THR A 97 -2.20 -21.52 -1.60
C THR A 97 -2.56 -22.61 -2.60
N ASP A 98 -2.12 -23.86 -2.38
CA ASP A 98 -2.51 -25.05 -3.16
C ASP A 98 -2.42 -24.77 -4.68
N LEU A 99 -1.22 -24.37 -5.13
CA LEU A 99 -1.01 -23.82 -6.49
C LEU A 99 -0.91 -24.91 -7.56
N ASP A 100 -1.74 -24.79 -8.60
CA ASP A 100 -1.78 -25.68 -9.74
C ASP A 100 -0.59 -25.52 -10.70
N ALA A 101 0.10 -24.37 -10.64
CA ALA A 101 1.32 -24.08 -11.40
C ALA A 101 2.15 -22.93 -10.79
N VAL A 102 3.45 -22.91 -11.10
CA VAL A 102 4.33 -21.75 -10.91
C VAL A 102 4.88 -21.29 -12.26
N VAL A 103 4.77 -19.99 -12.56
CA VAL A 103 5.40 -19.31 -13.70
C VAL A 103 6.57 -18.46 -13.19
N CYS A 104 7.74 -18.61 -13.81
CA CYS A 104 8.97 -17.90 -13.48
C CYS A 104 9.62 -17.25 -14.73
N ALA A 105 10.77 -16.61 -14.53
CA ALA A 105 11.64 -16.03 -15.55
C ALA A 105 13.08 -16.50 -15.32
N GLU A 106 13.99 -16.29 -16.28
CA GLU A 106 15.42 -16.70 -16.18
C GLU A 106 16.05 -16.41 -14.81
N PRO A 107 15.98 -15.19 -14.22
CA PRO A 107 16.61 -14.90 -12.93
C PRO A 107 15.94 -15.58 -11.72
N THR A 108 14.70 -16.07 -11.85
CA THR A 108 13.92 -16.69 -10.76
C THR A 108 13.70 -18.20 -10.94
N GLU A 109 14.03 -18.76 -12.11
CA GLU A 109 13.88 -20.18 -12.43
C GLU A 109 14.54 -21.12 -11.39
N PRO A 110 15.76 -20.87 -10.88
CA PRO A 110 16.36 -21.73 -9.86
C PRO A 110 15.55 -21.75 -8.56
N THR A 111 15.10 -20.57 -8.08
CA THR A 111 14.28 -20.44 -6.87
C THR A 111 12.91 -21.10 -7.03
N ALA A 112 12.27 -20.94 -8.20
CA ALA A 112 11.01 -21.61 -8.52
C ALA A 112 11.16 -23.13 -8.56
N THR A 113 12.21 -23.64 -9.20
CA THR A 113 12.49 -25.08 -9.32
C THR A 113 12.79 -25.70 -7.95
N ASP A 114 13.66 -25.08 -7.15
CA ASP A 114 13.98 -25.55 -5.79
C ASP A 114 12.75 -25.51 -4.89
N ALA A 115 11.88 -24.49 -5.02
CA ALA A 115 10.64 -24.38 -4.26
C ALA A 115 9.63 -25.46 -4.65
N ALA A 116 9.31 -25.60 -5.94
CA ALA A 116 8.37 -26.61 -6.42
C ALA A 116 8.86 -28.04 -6.15
N SER A 117 10.18 -28.29 -6.13
CA SER A 117 10.74 -29.61 -5.81
C SER A 117 10.42 -30.11 -4.39
N GLN A 118 9.94 -29.23 -3.51
CA GLN A 118 9.52 -29.57 -2.13
C GLN A 118 8.04 -30.00 -2.05
N ILE A 119 7.22 -29.73 -3.08
CA ILE A 119 5.77 -29.97 -3.10
C ILE A 119 5.45 -30.98 -4.21
N GLU A 120 4.66 -32.03 -3.92
CA GLU A 120 4.39 -33.08 -4.92
C GLU A 120 3.35 -32.61 -5.96
N GLY A 121 3.76 -32.54 -7.23
CA GLY A 121 2.86 -32.40 -8.37
C GLY A 121 2.80 -31.03 -9.05
N VAL A 122 3.39 -29.99 -8.46
CA VAL A 122 3.32 -28.61 -8.99
C VAL A 122 4.29 -28.42 -10.19
N PRO A 123 3.78 -28.14 -11.41
CA PRO A 123 4.61 -27.85 -12.57
C PRO A 123 5.22 -26.45 -12.51
N VAL A 124 6.43 -26.31 -13.06
CA VAL A 124 7.11 -25.02 -13.24
C VAL A 124 7.21 -24.69 -14.72
N TYR A 125 6.79 -23.48 -15.08
CA TYR A 125 6.87 -22.93 -16.43
C TYR A 125 7.76 -21.68 -16.43
N SER A 126 8.55 -21.48 -17.48
CA SER A 126 9.31 -20.23 -17.70
C SER A 126 8.68 -19.40 -18.82
N VAL A 127 8.72 -18.08 -18.66
CA VAL A 127 8.45 -17.10 -19.73
C VAL A 127 9.60 -16.96 -20.73
N ASP A 128 10.80 -17.42 -20.33
CA ASP A 128 12.05 -17.41 -21.10
C ASP A 128 12.47 -18.83 -21.50
N ASP A 129 13.49 -18.99 -22.35
CA ASP A 129 14.05 -20.31 -22.70
C ASP A 129 14.56 -21.04 -21.43
N PRO A 130 13.99 -22.20 -21.05
CA PRO A 130 14.24 -22.79 -19.75
C PRO A 130 15.65 -23.38 -19.62
N THR A 131 16.31 -23.12 -18.48
CA THR A 131 17.67 -23.61 -18.21
C THR A 131 17.68 -25.03 -17.64
N SER A 132 16.61 -25.40 -16.94
CA SER A 132 16.43 -26.66 -16.22
C SER A 132 15.50 -27.61 -17.01
N PRO A 133 15.86 -28.91 -17.18
CA PRO A 133 14.99 -29.90 -17.82
C PRO A 133 13.78 -30.33 -16.96
N ALA A 134 13.58 -29.70 -15.79
CA ALA A 134 12.38 -29.83 -14.97
C ALA A 134 11.36 -28.70 -15.23
N VAL A 135 11.73 -27.69 -16.03
CA VAL A 135 10.92 -26.51 -16.36
C VAL A 135 10.49 -26.59 -17.82
N THR A 136 9.28 -26.12 -18.14
CA THR A 136 8.76 -26.05 -19.51
C THR A 136 8.67 -24.59 -19.96
N GLY A 137 9.07 -24.25 -21.18
CA GLY A 137 8.87 -22.91 -21.71
C GLY A 137 7.40 -22.72 -22.09
N ILE A 138 6.74 -21.62 -21.70
CA ILE A 138 5.35 -21.39 -22.12
C ILE A 138 5.21 -21.28 -23.66
N HIS A 139 6.32 -20.98 -24.34
CA HIS A 139 6.47 -20.89 -25.79
C HIS A 139 6.84 -22.21 -26.48
N ASP A 140 7.01 -23.32 -25.75
CA ASP A 140 7.16 -24.66 -26.33
C ASP A 140 5.89 -25.13 -27.08
N VAL A 141 4.77 -24.41 -26.93
CA VAL A 141 3.47 -24.68 -27.55
C VAL A 141 2.93 -23.48 -28.34
N ASP A 142 2.23 -23.77 -29.44
CA ASP A 142 1.41 -22.78 -30.15
C ASP A 142 0.24 -22.31 -29.25
N PRO A 143 -0.11 -21.02 -29.22
CA PRO A 143 -1.22 -20.52 -28.42
C PRO A 143 -2.57 -21.17 -28.79
N ALA A 144 -3.30 -21.68 -27.80
CA ALA A 144 -4.63 -22.24 -27.97
C ALA A 144 -5.68 -21.16 -28.26
N SER A 145 -6.71 -21.53 -29.03
CA SER A 145 -7.91 -20.69 -29.18
C SER A 145 -8.78 -20.79 -27.92
N LEU A 146 -8.87 -19.71 -27.16
CA LEU A 146 -9.67 -19.61 -25.94
C LEU A 146 -11.11 -19.14 -26.23
N ASP A 147 -12.03 -19.49 -25.32
CA ASP A 147 -13.31 -18.81 -25.13
C ASP A 147 -13.32 -18.27 -23.68
N PRO A 148 -12.93 -16.99 -23.46
CA PRO A 148 -12.71 -16.46 -22.11
C PRO A 148 -13.95 -16.51 -21.21
N PRO A 149 -13.82 -16.89 -19.93
CA PRO A 149 -14.94 -17.02 -19.01
C PRO A 149 -15.56 -15.66 -18.65
N GLU A 150 -16.77 -15.73 -18.08
CA GLU A 150 -17.47 -14.56 -17.55
C GLU A 150 -17.24 -14.41 -16.04
N TRP A 151 -16.52 -13.36 -15.67
CA TRP A 151 -16.28 -12.92 -14.30
C TRP A 151 -17.53 -12.35 -13.63
N GLY A 152 -17.87 -12.88 -12.46
CA GLY A 152 -18.70 -12.26 -11.43
C GLY A 152 -17.88 -11.41 -10.46
N PHE A 153 -18.55 -10.67 -9.57
CA PHE A 153 -17.88 -9.90 -8.52
C PHE A 153 -17.42 -10.74 -7.31
N ALA A 154 -17.90 -11.99 -7.20
CA ALA A 154 -17.49 -12.94 -6.15
C ALA A 154 -16.22 -13.73 -6.52
N ASP A 155 -15.86 -13.73 -7.80
CA ASP A 155 -14.82 -14.60 -8.35
C ASP A 155 -13.42 -14.19 -7.87
N PRO A 156 -12.56 -15.13 -7.45
CA PRO A 156 -11.21 -14.84 -6.96
C PRO A 156 -10.33 -14.32 -8.10
N LEU A 157 -9.82 -13.10 -7.95
CA LEU A 157 -8.93 -12.47 -8.94
C LEU A 157 -7.46 -12.68 -8.58
N CYS A 158 -7.13 -12.56 -7.30
CA CYS A 158 -5.78 -12.81 -6.80
C CYS A 158 -5.74 -13.28 -5.35
N VAL A 159 -4.63 -13.90 -4.94
CA VAL A 159 -4.29 -14.13 -3.53
C VAL A 159 -2.93 -13.49 -3.26
N LEU A 160 -2.85 -12.62 -2.25
CA LEU A 160 -1.59 -12.01 -1.81
C LEU A 160 -1.28 -12.42 -0.38
N PHE A 161 -0.01 -12.33 0.01
CA PHE A 161 0.42 -12.67 1.37
C PHE A 161 0.63 -11.41 2.23
N THR A 162 0.09 -11.40 3.45
CA THR A 162 0.38 -10.39 4.49
C THR A 162 1.16 -10.99 5.65
N SER A 163 2.03 -10.19 6.30
CA SER A 163 2.76 -10.62 7.49
C SER A 163 1.78 -10.88 8.64
N GLY A 164 1.62 -12.14 9.04
CA GLY A 164 0.81 -12.50 10.20
C GLY A 164 1.50 -12.14 11.52
N THR A 165 0.72 -11.88 12.56
CA THR A 165 1.23 -11.65 13.93
C THR A 165 1.93 -12.88 14.53
N THR A 166 1.73 -14.06 13.94
CA THR A 166 2.43 -15.32 14.23
C THR A 166 3.77 -15.47 13.48
N GLY A 167 4.20 -14.46 12.73
CA GLY A 167 5.42 -14.48 11.91
C GLY A 167 5.24 -15.13 10.53
N GLU A 168 4.32 -16.10 10.40
CA GLU A 168 4.03 -16.72 9.11
C GLU A 168 3.14 -15.83 8.22
N PRO A 169 3.44 -15.69 6.91
CA PRO A 169 2.60 -14.91 6.00
C PRO A 169 1.24 -15.58 5.74
N LYS A 170 0.15 -14.82 5.92
CA LYS A 170 -1.23 -15.27 5.70
C LYS A 170 -1.68 -15.04 4.25
N PRO A 171 -2.32 -16.02 3.58
CA PRO A 171 -2.93 -15.84 2.27
C PRO A 171 -4.27 -15.06 2.36
N VAL A 172 -4.34 -13.95 1.64
CA VAL A 172 -5.49 -13.04 1.53
C VAL A 172 -6.05 -13.11 0.11
N PRO A 173 -7.14 -13.88 -0.14
CA PRO A 173 -7.86 -13.84 -1.40
C PRO A 173 -8.59 -12.51 -1.57
N LEU A 174 -8.59 -11.97 -2.78
CA LEU A 174 -9.35 -10.79 -3.19
C LEU A 174 -10.15 -11.11 -4.45
N THR A 175 -11.42 -10.76 -4.43
CA THR A 175 -12.31 -10.97 -5.57
C THR A 175 -12.17 -9.86 -6.61
N ALA A 176 -12.65 -10.12 -7.83
CA ALA A 176 -12.82 -9.07 -8.84
C ALA A 176 -13.70 -7.91 -8.32
N GLY A 177 -14.68 -8.19 -7.45
CA GLY A 177 -15.47 -7.18 -6.74
C GLY A 177 -14.64 -6.32 -5.79
N ASN A 178 -13.76 -6.91 -4.97
CA ASN A 178 -12.91 -6.15 -4.05
C ASN A 178 -12.00 -5.17 -4.79
N VAL A 179 -11.32 -5.63 -5.84
CA VAL A 179 -10.39 -4.81 -6.62
C VAL A 179 -11.13 -3.75 -7.45
N TYR A 180 -12.28 -4.09 -8.05
CA TYR A 180 -13.13 -3.13 -8.75
C TYR A 180 -13.66 -2.03 -7.82
N SER A 181 -14.18 -2.40 -6.64
CA SER A 181 -14.68 -1.44 -5.65
C SER A 181 -13.56 -0.55 -5.11
N SER A 182 -12.36 -1.08 -4.89
CA SER A 182 -11.17 -0.31 -4.52
C SER A 182 -10.79 0.71 -5.60
N ALA A 183 -10.85 0.33 -6.87
CA ALA A 183 -10.63 1.25 -7.99
C ALA A 183 -11.69 2.37 -8.01
N VAL A 184 -12.98 2.04 -7.95
CA VAL A 184 -14.07 3.04 -7.95
C VAL A 184 -13.96 3.99 -6.75
N ALA A 185 -13.71 3.47 -5.54
CA ALA A 185 -13.54 4.27 -4.33
C ALA A 185 -12.30 5.18 -4.38
N SER A 186 -11.20 4.71 -4.97
CA SER A 186 -9.98 5.50 -5.20
C SER A 186 -10.22 6.61 -6.24
N ALA A 187 -10.88 6.31 -7.36
CA ALA A 187 -11.24 7.28 -8.39
C ALA A 187 -12.14 8.41 -7.85
N PHE A 188 -13.15 8.10 -7.04
CA PHE A 188 -13.97 9.11 -6.36
C PHE A 188 -13.18 9.98 -5.37
N ARG A 189 -12.06 9.47 -4.82
CA ARG A 189 -11.28 10.15 -3.78
C ARG A 189 -10.19 11.06 -4.33
N LEU A 190 -9.48 10.59 -5.35
CA LEU A 190 -8.33 11.25 -5.97
C LEU A 190 -8.74 12.11 -7.17
N GLY A 191 -9.81 11.71 -7.87
CA GLY A 191 -10.07 12.11 -9.25
C GLY A 191 -9.34 11.17 -10.23
N VAL A 192 -9.81 11.18 -11.49
CA VAL A 192 -9.16 10.53 -12.63
C VAL A 192 -9.35 11.44 -13.84
N GLU A 193 -8.27 11.77 -14.52
CA GLU A 193 -8.22 12.47 -15.80
C GLU A 193 -7.79 11.48 -16.90
N ALA A 194 -8.20 11.71 -18.15
CA ALA A 194 -8.03 10.73 -19.23
C ALA A 194 -6.56 10.54 -19.65
N ASP A 195 -5.74 11.55 -19.34
CA ASP A 195 -4.30 11.64 -19.53
C ASP A 195 -3.51 11.42 -18.22
N ASP A 196 -4.13 10.90 -17.16
CA ASP A 196 -3.40 10.47 -15.96
C ASP A 196 -2.41 9.32 -16.30
N ARG A 197 -1.21 9.38 -15.71
CA ARG A 197 -0.12 8.43 -15.92
C ARG A 197 0.40 7.98 -14.55
N TRP A 198 0.27 6.70 -14.23
CA TRP A 198 0.60 6.16 -12.90
C TRP A 198 1.92 5.39 -12.91
N LEU A 199 2.91 5.85 -12.15
CA LEU A 199 4.20 5.17 -12.00
C LEU A 199 4.13 4.07 -10.94
N VAL A 200 4.62 2.88 -11.31
CA VAL A 200 4.84 1.74 -10.42
C VAL A 200 6.33 1.47 -10.33
N SER A 201 6.89 1.76 -9.15
CA SER A 201 8.24 1.36 -8.71
C SER A 201 8.19 0.46 -7.46
N LEU A 202 6.99 0.01 -7.07
CA LEU A 202 6.74 -0.90 -5.95
C LEU A 202 6.61 -2.34 -6.46
N SER A 203 7.05 -3.33 -5.67
CA SER A 203 6.95 -4.74 -6.04
C SER A 203 5.49 -5.17 -6.27
N LEU A 204 5.26 -5.90 -7.36
CA LEU A 204 3.92 -6.35 -7.78
C LEU A 204 3.34 -7.47 -6.90
N HIS A 205 4.10 -8.00 -5.94
CA HIS A 205 3.61 -8.95 -4.94
C HIS A 205 2.97 -8.29 -3.70
N HIS A 206 2.87 -6.96 -3.70
CA HIS A 206 2.09 -6.18 -2.73
C HIS A 206 0.97 -5.42 -3.43
N MET A 207 -0.18 -5.24 -2.77
CA MET A 207 -1.32 -4.50 -3.36
C MET A 207 -0.98 -3.04 -3.75
N GLY A 208 0.04 -2.42 -3.13
CA GLY A 208 0.50 -1.08 -3.51
C GLY A 208 1.11 -0.99 -4.92
N GLY A 209 1.75 -2.07 -5.39
CA GLY A 209 2.28 -2.18 -6.76
C GLY A 209 1.28 -2.84 -7.73
N LEU A 210 0.51 -3.83 -7.26
CA LEU A 210 -0.44 -4.57 -8.10
C LEU A 210 -1.72 -3.79 -8.44
N ALA A 211 -2.28 -3.02 -7.49
CA ALA A 211 -3.55 -2.33 -7.72
C ALA A 211 -3.52 -1.32 -8.88
N PRO A 212 -2.45 -0.52 -9.10
CA PRO A 212 -2.30 0.30 -10.31
C PRO A 212 -2.45 -0.47 -11.63
N VAL A 213 -1.94 -1.70 -11.73
CA VAL A 213 -2.01 -2.52 -12.97
C VAL A 213 -3.47 -2.75 -13.37
N TYR A 214 -4.31 -3.18 -12.43
CA TYR A 214 -5.75 -3.35 -12.65
C TYR A 214 -6.47 -2.01 -12.85
N ARG A 215 -6.14 -0.99 -12.05
CA ARG A 215 -6.77 0.34 -12.08
C ARG A 215 -6.57 1.05 -13.43
N SER A 216 -5.36 1.01 -14.00
CA SER A 216 -5.06 1.59 -15.31
C SER A 216 -5.95 1.05 -16.41
N VAL A 217 -6.20 -0.26 -16.45
CA VAL A 217 -7.14 -0.87 -17.43
C VAL A 217 -8.59 -0.47 -17.16
N LEU A 218 -9.02 -0.43 -15.89
CA LEU A 218 -10.37 0.00 -15.52
C LEU A 218 -10.63 1.46 -15.92
N TYR A 219 -9.69 2.37 -15.64
CA TYR A 219 -9.81 3.80 -15.89
C TYR A 219 -9.63 4.16 -17.37
N GLY A 220 -8.65 3.55 -18.04
CA GLY A 220 -8.16 3.97 -19.37
C GLY A 220 -6.91 4.84 -19.33
N THR A 221 -6.14 4.76 -18.24
CA THR A 221 -4.97 5.59 -17.95
C THR A 221 -3.67 4.80 -18.15
N THR A 222 -2.58 5.49 -18.50
CA THR A 222 -1.29 4.84 -18.76
C THR A 222 -0.65 4.33 -17.47
N LEU A 223 -0.19 3.08 -17.47
CA LEU A 223 0.76 2.58 -16.49
C LEU A 223 2.20 2.90 -16.94
N VAL A 224 3.02 3.51 -16.08
CA VAL A 224 4.47 3.59 -16.29
C VAL A 224 5.09 2.57 -15.34
N LEU A 225 5.81 1.58 -15.87
CA LEU A 225 6.38 0.49 -15.09
C LEU A 225 7.89 0.63 -15.02
N ARG A 226 8.44 0.54 -13.80
CA ARG A 226 9.87 0.49 -13.50
C ARG A 226 10.17 -0.81 -12.75
N GLU A 227 11.26 -1.49 -13.08
CA GLU A 227 11.60 -2.80 -12.48
C GLU A 227 11.78 -2.74 -10.94
N GLY A 228 12.29 -1.62 -10.43
CA GLY A 228 12.37 -1.39 -8.98
C GLY A 228 12.76 0.03 -8.60
N PHE A 229 12.41 0.43 -7.38
CA PHE A 229 12.67 1.76 -6.83
C PHE A 229 14.17 2.10 -6.74
N ASP A 230 14.60 3.12 -7.48
CA ASP A 230 15.74 3.97 -7.14
C ASP A 230 15.27 5.40 -6.85
N ALA A 231 15.85 6.07 -5.85
CA ALA A 231 15.43 7.40 -5.45
C ALA A 231 15.83 8.52 -6.44
N GLY A 232 16.84 8.28 -7.30
CA GLY A 232 17.14 9.16 -8.43
C GLY A 232 16.25 8.83 -9.61
N GLY A 233 16.38 7.62 -10.14
CA GLY A 233 15.66 7.16 -11.34
C GLY A 233 14.15 7.31 -11.24
N THR A 234 13.51 6.91 -10.13
CA THR A 234 12.04 7.04 -9.96
C THR A 234 11.59 8.52 -9.98
N ALA A 235 12.45 9.46 -9.57
CA ALA A 235 12.15 10.89 -9.64
C ALA A 235 12.42 11.48 -11.04
N ASP A 236 13.37 10.89 -11.79
CA ASP A 236 13.68 11.24 -13.17
C ASP A 236 12.59 10.72 -14.13
N ASP A 237 12.11 9.49 -13.92
CA ASP A 237 10.99 8.89 -14.65
C ASP A 237 9.71 9.72 -14.53
N ILE A 238 9.49 10.35 -13.37
CA ILE A 238 8.33 11.22 -13.13
C ILE A 238 8.32 12.42 -14.08
N ASP A 239 9.49 13.03 -14.30
CA ASP A 239 9.66 14.16 -15.21
C ASP A 239 9.72 13.71 -16.68
N ALA A 240 10.42 12.61 -16.96
CA ALA A 240 10.61 12.09 -18.32
C ALA A 240 9.34 11.52 -18.97
N TYR A 241 8.37 11.07 -18.17
CA TYR A 241 7.14 10.44 -18.64
C TYR A 241 5.86 11.17 -18.18
N ASP A 242 5.94 12.47 -17.84
CA ASP A 242 4.81 13.32 -17.41
C ASP A 242 3.93 12.65 -16.34
N VAL A 243 4.53 11.98 -15.34
CA VAL A 243 3.78 11.16 -14.39
C VAL A 243 2.90 12.03 -13.51
N THR A 244 1.62 11.68 -13.43
CA THR A 244 0.62 12.41 -12.63
C THR A 244 0.33 11.73 -11.29
N GLY A 245 0.51 10.41 -11.20
CA GLY A 245 0.23 9.61 -10.00
C GLY A 245 1.37 8.66 -9.65
N VAL A 246 1.69 8.52 -8.36
CA VAL A 246 2.66 7.52 -7.88
C VAL A 246 2.27 7.00 -6.49
N SER A 247 2.44 5.69 -6.27
CA SER A 247 2.32 5.04 -4.96
C SER A 247 3.69 5.01 -4.27
N LEU A 248 3.82 5.58 -3.07
CA LEU A 248 5.08 5.58 -2.30
C LEU A 248 4.88 5.20 -0.83
N VAL A 249 5.96 4.76 -0.18
CA VAL A 249 6.09 4.74 1.28
C VAL A 249 6.90 5.96 1.77
N PRO A 250 6.73 6.42 3.03
CA PRO A 250 7.42 7.59 3.58
C PRO A 250 8.95 7.63 3.36
N THR A 251 9.62 6.48 3.51
CA THR A 251 11.08 6.37 3.32
C THR A 251 11.52 6.56 1.86
N MET A 252 10.72 6.10 0.89
CA MET A 252 10.98 6.34 -0.54
C MET A 252 10.84 7.82 -0.87
N LEU A 253 9.75 8.46 -0.43
CA LEU A 253 9.51 9.88 -0.66
C LEU A 253 10.59 10.76 -0.03
N ARG A 254 11.01 10.49 1.22
CA ARG A 254 12.15 11.18 1.86
C ARG A 254 13.41 11.06 1.00
N ARG A 255 13.79 9.83 0.58
CA ARG A 255 14.97 9.59 -0.26
C ARG A 255 14.92 10.30 -1.62
N MET A 256 13.76 10.38 -2.27
CA MET A 256 13.61 11.12 -3.54
C MET A 256 13.80 12.62 -3.33
N LEU A 257 13.17 13.19 -2.29
CA LEU A 257 13.33 14.61 -1.94
C LEU A 257 14.75 14.94 -1.46
N ASP A 258 15.46 14.01 -0.84
CA ASP A 258 16.88 14.16 -0.48
C ASP A 258 17.79 14.10 -1.72
N ARG A 259 17.35 13.40 -2.78
CA ARG A 259 18.11 13.25 -4.04
C ARG A 259 17.87 14.36 -5.06
N ARG A 260 16.66 14.92 -5.11
CA ARG A 260 16.22 15.93 -6.10
C ARG A 260 15.74 17.26 -5.52
N GLY A 261 15.58 17.38 -4.20
CA GLY A 261 15.04 18.56 -3.51
C GLY A 261 13.51 18.63 -3.58
N THR A 262 12.97 18.61 -4.80
CA THR A 262 11.54 18.52 -5.13
C THR A 262 11.28 17.39 -6.15
N LEU A 263 10.01 17.15 -6.48
CA LEU A 263 9.56 16.33 -7.62
C LEU A 263 8.98 17.24 -8.71
N SER A 264 8.66 16.67 -9.89
CA SER A 264 8.11 17.44 -11.02
C SER A 264 6.68 17.93 -10.77
N ASP A 265 6.35 19.08 -11.37
CA ASP A 265 5.02 19.72 -11.31
C ASP A 265 3.95 18.95 -12.11
N SER A 266 4.31 17.88 -12.84
CA SER A 266 3.36 16.95 -13.47
C SER A 266 2.50 16.19 -12.46
N LEU A 267 3.01 15.98 -11.24
CA LEU A 267 2.33 15.21 -10.22
C LEU A 267 1.05 15.91 -9.76
N ARG A 268 -0.07 15.17 -9.81
CA ARG A 268 -1.35 15.46 -9.16
C ARG A 268 -1.49 14.71 -7.83
N VAL A 269 -0.91 13.50 -7.74
CA VAL A 269 -1.07 12.61 -6.58
C VAL A 269 0.23 11.87 -6.24
N VAL A 270 0.76 12.12 -5.05
CA VAL A 270 1.65 11.18 -4.35
C VAL A 270 0.82 10.44 -3.30
N LEU A 271 0.41 9.21 -3.59
CA LEU A 271 -0.37 8.37 -2.68
C LEU A 271 0.59 7.72 -1.67
N LEU A 272 0.58 8.20 -0.43
CA LEU A 272 1.58 7.88 0.58
C LEU A 272 1.01 6.96 1.66
N GLY A 273 1.44 5.70 1.70
CA GLY A 273 0.90 4.69 2.61
C GLY A 273 1.93 3.65 3.04
N GLY A 274 1.45 2.50 3.55
CA GLY A 274 2.29 1.37 3.97
C GLY A 274 3.03 1.55 5.30
N ALA A 275 3.26 2.79 5.74
CA ALA A 275 3.78 3.14 7.07
C ALA A 275 3.24 4.52 7.51
N PRO A 276 3.25 4.86 8.82
CA PRO A 276 2.94 6.20 9.30
C PRO A 276 3.83 7.26 8.62
N ALA A 277 3.23 8.34 8.14
CA ALA A 277 3.94 9.43 7.47
C ALA A 277 4.36 10.51 8.49
N PRO A 278 5.67 10.76 8.71
CA PRO A 278 6.13 11.76 9.66
C PRO A 278 5.61 13.17 9.34
N GLY A 279 5.28 13.95 10.36
CA GLY A 279 4.75 15.31 10.19
C GLY A 279 5.69 16.22 9.39
N GLU A 280 6.98 16.17 9.70
CA GLU A 280 8.05 16.87 8.97
C GLU A 280 8.07 16.57 7.46
N LEU A 281 7.78 15.33 7.06
CA LEU A 281 7.75 14.94 5.65
C LEU A 281 6.54 15.55 4.94
N ILE A 282 5.38 15.57 5.60
CA ILE A 282 4.16 16.20 5.06
C ILE A 282 4.33 17.73 4.95
N GLU A 283 4.99 18.37 5.91
CA GLU A 283 5.30 19.80 5.86
C GLU A 283 6.33 20.13 4.78
N ARG A 284 7.43 19.37 4.70
CA ARG A 284 8.43 19.48 3.62
C ARG A 284 7.79 19.35 2.24
N CYS A 285 6.92 18.35 2.04
CA CYS A 285 6.21 18.18 0.77
C CYS A 285 5.31 19.37 0.46
N ARG A 286 4.59 19.90 1.46
CA ARG A 286 3.75 21.09 1.31
C ARG A 286 4.56 22.33 0.92
N ASP A 287 5.76 22.52 1.47
CA ASP A 287 6.61 23.67 1.17
C ASP A 287 7.22 23.57 -0.24
N TYR A 288 7.55 22.36 -0.71
CA TYR A 288 7.89 22.07 -2.11
C TYR A 288 6.66 21.88 -3.02
N SER A 289 5.44 22.15 -2.54
CA SER A 289 4.17 21.98 -3.27
C SER A 289 3.82 20.57 -3.78
N VAL A 290 4.60 19.54 -3.41
CA VAL A 290 4.38 18.13 -3.76
C VAL A 290 3.03 17.64 -3.20
N PRO A 291 2.12 17.12 -4.03
CA PRO A 291 0.74 16.84 -3.63
C PRO A 291 0.62 15.49 -2.93
N VAL A 292 0.98 15.44 -1.65
CA VAL A 292 0.92 14.20 -0.84
C VAL A 292 -0.49 13.92 -0.29
N TYR A 293 -0.96 12.70 -0.53
CA TYR A 293 -2.21 12.13 -0.04
C TYR A 293 -1.88 10.98 0.93
N PRO A 294 -1.73 11.25 2.25
CA PRO A 294 -1.57 10.18 3.24
C PRO A 294 -2.76 9.22 3.21
N THR A 295 -2.50 7.91 3.17
CA THR A 295 -3.54 6.89 3.07
C THR A 295 -3.32 5.78 4.08
N TYR A 296 -4.41 5.34 4.71
CA TYR A 296 -4.48 4.08 5.43
C TYR A 296 -5.18 3.03 4.57
N GLY A 297 -4.74 1.79 4.68
CA GLY A 297 -5.13 0.70 3.81
C GLY A 297 -4.25 -0.53 4.03
N MET A 298 -4.79 -1.68 3.68
CA MET A 298 -4.16 -3.00 3.85
C MET A 298 -4.51 -3.89 2.65
N THR A 299 -3.86 -5.04 2.52
CA THR A 299 -4.14 -6.02 1.45
C THR A 299 -5.58 -6.51 1.53
N GLU A 300 -6.03 -6.81 2.74
CA GLU A 300 -7.37 -7.27 3.12
C GLU A 300 -8.48 -6.28 2.78
N ALA A 301 -8.14 -5.02 2.48
CA ALA A 301 -9.05 -3.98 1.99
C ALA A 301 -8.75 -3.55 0.54
N ALA A 302 -8.10 -4.43 -0.23
CA ALA A 302 -7.74 -4.23 -1.63
C ALA A 302 -7.02 -2.91 -1.95
N SER A 303 -6.19 -2.39 -1.02
CA SER A 303 -5.29 -1.21 -1.10
C SER A 303 -5.65 0.00 -0.20
N GLN A 304 -6.90 0.49 -0.15
CA GLN A 304 -7.20 1.78 0.52
C GLN A 304 -8.50 1.73 1.35
N ILE A 305 -8.44 2.24 2.58
CA ILE A 305 -9.56 2.34 3.53
C ILE A 305 -9.91 3.81 3.79
N THR A 306 -8.90 4.64 4.10
CA THR A 306 -9.03 6.09 4.24
C THR A 306 -7.91 6.80 3.51
N THR A 307 -8.17 8.00 2.97
CA THR A 307 -7.14 8.83 2.36
C THR A 307 -7.37 10.31 2.70
N ALA A 308 -6.32 11.05 3.03
CA ALA A 308 -6.30 12.50 3.23
C ALA A 308 -5.94 13.23 1.92
N THR A 309 -6.28 14.51 1.82
CA THR A 309 -5.79 15.38 0.72
C THR A 309 -4.74 16.37 1.23
N PRO A 310 -3.87 16.93 0.37
CA PRO A 310 -2.93 18.02 0.70
C PRO A 310 -3.59 19.28 1.31
N ARG A 311 -4.92 19.40 1.24
CA ARG A 311 -5.70 20.46 1.88
C ARG A 311 -6.17 20.10 3.29
N GLN A 312 -6.40 18.81 3.57
CA GLN A 312 -6.96 18.33 4.84
C GLN A 312 -5.89 18.07 5.91
N THR A 313 -4.67 17.72 5.50
CA THR A 313 -3.48 17.63 6.38
C THR A 313 -3.09 18.98 6.99
N ARG A 314 -3.45 20.09 6.34
CA ARG A 314 -3.21 21.47 6.84
C ARG A 314 -4.01 21.71 8.13
N GLY A 315 -3.32 21.68 9.26
CA GLY A 315 -3.93 21.78 10.60
C GLY A 315 -4.45 20.45 11.16
N ARG A 316 -4.21 19.32 10.48
CA ARG A 316 -4.40 17.94 10.98
C ARG A 316 -3.22 17.07 10.54
N ILE A 317 -2.05 17.34 11.09
CA ILE A 317 -0.87 16.48 10.88
C ILE A 317 -1.17 15.09 11.48
N GLY A 318 -0.62 14.04 10.89
CA GLY A 318 -0.87 12.66 11.31
C GLY A 318 -2.27 12.10 10.99
N THR A 319 -3.13 12.81 10.23
CA THR A 319 -4.37 12.20 9.73
C THR A 319 -4.14 11.41 8.45
N VAL A 320 -4.75 10.22 8.40
CA VAL A 320 -4.89 9.40 7.19
C VAL A 320 -6.18 9.72 6.41
N GLY A 321 -6.97 10.69 6.90
CA GLY A 321 -8.09 11.28 6.18
C GLY A 321 -9.45 10.80 6.67
N ARG A 322 -10.37 10.56 5.74
CA ARG A 322 -11.72 10.01 6.01
C ARG A 322 -11.93 8.73 5.21
N PRO A 323 -12.86 7.84 5.62
CA PRO A 323 -13.22 6.65 4.86
C PRO A 323 -13.53 6.95 3.39
N LEU A 324 -13.17 6.00 2.52
CA LEU A 324 -13.51 6.10 1.11
C LEU A 324 -15.00 5.82 0.89
N PHE A 325 -15.53 6.26 -0.26
CA PHE A 325 -16.96 6.09 -0.55
C PHE A 325 -17.34 4.60 -0.61
N GLY A 326 -18.35 4.20 0.16
CA GLY A 326 -18.78 2.81 0.30
C GLY A 326 -17.94 1.96 1.26
N THR A 327 -17.02 2.56 2.02
CA THR A 327 -16.29 1.90 3.11
C THR A 327 -16.71 2.49 4.45
N ASP A 328 -17.27 1.65 5.32
CA ASP A 328 -17.57 1.98 6.71
C ASP A 328 -16.36 1.66 7.59
N VAL A 329 -16.02 2.55 8.50
CA VAL A 329 -14.90 2.40 9.43
C VAL A 329 -15.39 2.76 10.83
N THR A 330 -15.36 1.78 11.72
CA THR A 330 -15.69 1.93 13.14
C THR A 330 -14.39 1.88 13.95
N VAL A 331 -14.32 2.63 15.04
CA VAL A 331 -13.32 2.40 16.09
C VAL A 331 -14.07 1.75 17.25
N VAL A 332 -13.63 0.60 17.73
CA VAL A 332 -14.26 -0.13 18.85
C VAL A 332 -13.37 -0.11 20.09
N ASP A 333 -13.97 0.01 21.27
CA ASP A 333 -13.25 -0.08 22.55
C ASP A 333 -12.98 -1.53 23.00
N ASP A 334 -12.36 -1.72 24.17
CA ASP A 334 -12.00 -3.04 24.71
C ASP A 334 -13.22 -3.93 25.05
N ASP A 335 -14.44 -3.36 25.17
CA ASP A 335 -15.70 -4.11 25.30
C ASP A 335 -16.31 -4.49 23.93
N GLY A 336 -15.75 -3.96 22.82
CA GLY A 336 -16.20 -4.16 21.44
C GLY A 336 -17.27 -3.15 20.96
N ASP A 337 -17.57 -2.13 21.76
CA ASP A 337 -18.60 -1.12 21.45
C ASP A 337 -18.02 0.07 20.66
N PRO A 338 -18.81 0.79 19.83
CA PRO A 338 -18.31 1.92 19.04
C PRO A 338 -17.81 3.09 19.90
N ALA A 339 -16.50 3.32 19.85
CA ALA A 339 -15.81 4.38 20.56
C ALA A 339 -16.27 5.78 20.11
N LYS A 340 -16.34 6.71 21.06
CA LYS A 340 -16.69 8.11 20.79
C LYS A 340 -15.55 8.86 20.10
N PRO A 341 -15.82 9.87 19.26
CA PRO A 341 -14.79 10.75 18.71
C PRO A 341 -13.87 11.28 19.82
N GLY A 342 -12.56 11.24 19.57
CA GLY A 342 -11.51 11.53 20.56
C GLY A 342 -10.98 10.30 21.31
N ASN A 343 -11.78 9.24 21.51
CA ASN A 343 -11.33 8.01 22.16
C ASN A 343 -10.57 7.11 21.18
N THR A 344 -9.57 6.40 21.70
CA THR A 344 -8.78 5.37 20.99
C THR A 344 -9.46 4.00 21.11
N GLY A 345 -9.29 3.15 20.09
CA GLY A 345 -9.75 1.77 20.04
C GLY A 345 -9.20 1.01 18.83
N GLU A 346 -9.62 -0.24 18.61
CA GLU A 346 -9.28 -1.00 17.39
C GLU A 346 -10.09 -0.47 16.20
N ILE A 347 -9.44 -0.36 15.04
CA ILE A 347 -10.08 0.00 13.77
C ILE A 347 -10.72 -1.27 13.18
N VAL A 348 -12.03 -1.22 12.95
CA VAL A 348 -12.83 -2.28 12.32
C VAL A 348 -13.46 -1.74 11.04
N VAL A 349 -13.41 -2.51 9.94
CA VAL A 349 -13.75 -2.01 8.61
C VAL A 349 -14.73 -2.93 7.88
N ARG A 350 -15.79 -2.35 7.32
CA ARG A 350 -16.81 -3.04 6.50
C ARG A 350 -16.93 -2.34 5.14
N GLY A 351 -17.12 -3.11 4.08
CA GLY A 351 -17.32 -2.56 2.73
C GLY A 351 -17.01 -3.57 1.64
N PRO A 352 -17.34 -3.27 0.37
CA PRO A 352 -17.13 -4.18 -0.75
C PRO A 352 -15.65 -4.31 -1.14
N THR A 353 -14.77 -3.49 -0.57
CA THR A 353 -13.30 -3.58 -0.70
C THR A 353 -12.68 -4.68 0.16
N ILE A 354 -13.41 -5.19 1.17
CA ILE A 354 -12.89 -6.13 2.16
C ILE A 354 -12.90 -7.57 1.64
N THR A 355 -11.78 -8.26 1.85
CA THR A 355 -11.60 -9.69 1.57
C THR A 355 -12.73 -10.55 2.15
N PRO A 356 -13.16 -11.63 1.49
CA PRO A 356 -14.15 -12.55 2.03
C PRO A 356 -13.65 -13.41 3.21
N GLY A 357 -12.36 -13.36 3.56
CA GLY A 357 -11.71 -14.15 4.62
C GLY A 357 -10.28 -14.54 4.22
N TYR A 358 -9.47 -15.04 5.15
CA TYR A 358 -8.15 -15.61 4.83
C TYR A 358 -8.31 -17.06 4.37
N LEU A 359 -7.42 -17.63 3.55
CA LEU A 359 -7.47 -19.09 3.30
C LEU A 359 -7.11 -19.85 4.58
N ALA A 360 -7.91 -20.85 4.93
CA ALA A 360 -7.67 -21.76 6.04
C ALA A 360 -6.49 -22.71 5.77
N GLU A 361 -5.99 -23.38 6.81
CA GLU A 361 -4.83 -24.26 6.70
C GLU A 361 -5.22 -25.65 6.17
N SER A 362 -4.57 -26.07 5.07
CA SER A 362 -4.75 -27.33 4.36
C SER A 362 -4.30 -28.56 5.16
N GLY A 363 -4.99 -28.86 6.27
CA GLY A 363 -4.68 -30.00 7.13
C GLY A 363 -5.69 -30.32 8.24
N GLY A 364 -6.66 -29.45 8.50
CA GLY A 364 -7.69 -29.67 9.51
C GLY A 364 -8.85 -30.53 9.02
N ASP A 365 -8.79 -31.86 9.21
CA ASP A 365 -10.01 -32.68 9.28
C ASP A 365 -10.73 -32.35 10.61
N SER A 366 -11.58 -31.32 10.58
CA SER A 366 -12.31 -30.82 11.75
C SER A 366 -13.51 -31.71 12.11
N THR A 367 -13.27 -33.01 12.27
CA THR A 367 -14.25 -34.01 12.74
C THR A 367 -13.97 -34.54 14.15
N GLU A 368 -13.09 -33.91 14.92
CA GLU A 368 -12.97 -34.12 16.37
C GLU A 368 -13.28 -32.84 17.18
N GLY A 369 -14.34 -32.87 18.01
CA GLY A 369 -14.39 -32.04 19.22
C GLY A 369 -15.31 -30.83 19.27
N ALA A 370 -16.31 -30.70 18.39
CA ALA A 370 -17.43 -29.77 18.62
C ALA A 370 -18.33 -30.29 19.77
N ASP A 371 -17.99 -29.95 21.01
CA ASP A 371 -18.86 -30.14 22.17
C ASP A 371 -20.00 -29.11 22.11
N GLU A 372 -21.25 -29.51 22.41
CA GLU A 372 -22.46 -28.69 22.22
C GLU A 372 -22.62 -27.62 23.33
N GLY A 373 -21.63 -26.73 23.43
CA GLY A 373 -21.51 -25.67 24.45
C GLY A 373 -22.25 -24.38 24.12
N ASP A 374 -23.59 -24.45 24.00
CA ASP A 374 -24.56 -23.34 24.11
C ASP A 374 -24.10 -21.95 23.63
N ALA A 375 -23.62 -21.87 22.38
CA ALA A 375 -23.50 -20.59 21.69
C ALA A 375 -24.92 -20.09 21.35
N PRO A 376 -25.27 -18.82 21.62
CA PRO A 376 -26.61 -18.31 21.32
C PRO A 376 -26.85 -18.41 19.82
N ALA A 377 -27.93 -19.09 19.43
CA ALA A 377 -28.35 -19.14 18.04
C ALA A 377 -28.56 -17.70 17.54
N PRO A 378 -28.08 -17.33 16.33
CA PRO A 378 -28.28 -15.99 15.80
C PRO A 378 -29.78 -15.74 15.68
N ASP A 379 -30.26 -14.73 16.42
CA ASP A 379 -31.65 -14.26 16.32
C ASP A 379 -31.96 -13.91 14.86
N ALA A 380 -33.19 -14.20 14.42
CA ALA A 380 -33.56 -14.13 13.01
C ALA A 380 -33.40 -12.69 12.46
N ILE A 381 -32.31 -12.48 11.72
CA ILE A 381 -31.98 -11.23 11.05
C ILE A 381 -33.05 -10.95 9.99
N ASP A 382 -33.50 -9.69 9.90
CA ASP A 382 -34.45 -9.25 8.89
C ASP A 382 -33.86 -9.49 7.49
N GLU A 383 -34.58 -10.22 6.62
CA GLU A 383 -34.14 -10.59 5.26
C GLU A 383 -33.90 -9.36 4.34
N THR A 384 -34.11 -8.13 4.83
CA THR A 384 -33.85 -6.88 4.12
C THR A 384 -32.48 -6.23 4.42
N ASP A 385 -31.70 -6.68 5.41
CA ASP A 385 -30.35 -6.15 5.74
C ASP A 385 -29.26 -7.24 5.67
N ALA A 386 -29.31 -8.06 4.61
CA ALA A 386 -28.35 -9.14 4.38
C ALA A 386 -26.93 -8.60 4.13
N SER A 387 -26.02 -8.88 5.08
CA SER A 387 -24.60 -8.65 4.91
C SER A 387 -24.05 -9.56 3.79
N PRO A 388 -23.16 -9.08 2.89
CA PRO A 388 -22.61 -9.90 1.79
C PRO A 388 -21.60 -10.97 2.25
N THR A 389 -21.56 -11.27 3.55
CA THR A 389 -20.68 -12.24 4.21
C THR A 389 -21.27 -13.65 4.28
N ASP A 390 -22.58 -13.78 4.09
CA ASP A 390 -23.31 -14.96 4.52
C ASP A 390 -23.53 -15.93 3.35
N ALA A 391 -22.81 -17.06 3.39
CA ALA A 391 -22.94 -18.20 2.47
C ALA A 391 -22.78 -17.90 0.97
N VAL A 392 -21.72 -17.17 0.58
CA VAL A 392 -21.29 -17.06 -0.83
C VAL A 392 -20.25 -18.15 -1.15
N ASP A 393 -20.54 -19.00 -2.14
CA ASP A 393 -19.58 -19.91 -2.77
C ASP A 393 -18.77 -19.14 -3.84
N LEU A 394 -17.45 -19.01 -3.65
CA LEU A 394 -16.62 -18.07 -4.41
C LEU A 394 -15.89 -18.76 -5.57
N ASN A 395 -16.65 -19.41 -6.46
CA ASN A 395 -16.19 -19.90 -7.78
C ASN A 395 -14.75 -20.49 -7.79
N GLY A 396 -14.46 -21.40 -6.85
CA GLY A 396 -13.13 -22.01 -6.66
C GLY A 396 -12.64 -21.95 -5.20
N ILE A 397 -13.09 -20.98 -4.42
CA ILE A 397 -12.84 -20.90 -2.96
C ILE A 397 -14.17 -21.16 -2.24
N GLY A 398 -14.39 -22.41 -1.81
CA GLY A 398 -15.59 -22.77 -1.05
C GLY A 398 -15.61 -22.08 0.31
N SER A 399 -16.77 -21.61 0.78
CA SER A 399 -16.86 -20.79 2.00
C SER A 399 -16.38 -21.48 3.29
N GLU A 400 -16.24 -22.81 3.29
CA GLU A 400 -15.67 -23.60 4.41
C GLU A 400 -14.13 -23.51 4.46
N SER A 401 -13.48 -23.09 3.38
CA SER A 401 -12.02 -22.90 3.29
C SER A 401 -11.54 -21.50 3.72
N LEU A 402 -12.40 -20.69 4.34
CA LEU A 402 -12.10 -19.31 4.73
C LEU A 402 -12.11 -19.11 6.26
N ASP A 403 -10.96 -18.73 6.81
CA ASP A 403 -10.84 -18.20 8.16
C ASP A 403 -11.47 -16.79 8.23
N ARG A 404 -12.57 -16.70 8.98
CA ARG A 404 -13.28 -15.46 9.31
C ARG A 404 -13.19 -15.08 10.80
N SER A 405 -12.26 -15.68 11.57
CA SER A 405 -12.06 -15.40 13.01
C SER A 405 -11.72 -13.94 13.35
N LYS A 406 -11.44 -13.11 12.34
CA LYS A 406 -11.21 -11.66 12.45
C LYS A 406 -12.39 -10.80 12.04
N PHE A 407 -13.57 -11.38 11.78
CA PHE A 407 -14.78 -10.61 11.45
C PHE A 407 -15.71 -10.52 12.66
N GLY A 408 -16.06 -9.29 13.03
CA GLY A 408 -17.04 -8.96 14.06
C GLY A 408 -18.25 -8.23 13.48
N PRO A 409 -19.19 -7.76 14.32
CA PRO A 409 -20.43 -7.12 13.86
C PRO A 409 -20.19 -5.84 13.04
N TYR A 410 -19.05 -5.17 13.22
CA TYR A 410 -18.67 -3.97 12.49
C TYR A 410 -17.74 -4.23 11.30
N GLY A 411 -17.45 -5.49 10.96
CA GLY A 411 -16.58 -5.89 9.84
C GLY A 411 -15.27 -6.55 10.26
N LEU A 412 -14.23 -6.40 9.43
CA LEU A 412 -12.89 -6.95 9.67
C LEU A 412 -12.17 -6.14 10.77
N HIS A 413 -11.80 -6.81 11.85
CA HIS A 413 -10.87 -6.33 12.87
C HIS A 413 -9.46 -6.28 12.27
N THR A 414 -8.90 -5.08 12.12
CA THR A 414 -7.66 -4.86 11.36
C THR A 414 -6.40 -5.19 12.15
N GLY A 415 -6.48 -5.27 13.48
CA GLY A 415 -5.33 -5.26 14.37
C GLY A 415 -4.66 -3.88 14.50
N ASP A 416 -5.11 -2.84 13.80
CA ASP A 416 -4.57 -1.48 13.91
C ASP A 416 -5.40 -0.64 14.91
N VAL A 417 -4.72 0.13 15.75
CA VAL A 417 -5.30 1.01 16.77
C VAL A 417 -5.38 2.44 16.24
N GLY A 418 -6.50 3.11 16.51
CA GLY A 418 -6.71 4.49 16.06
C GLY A 418 -7.86 5.20 16.76
N ARG A 419 -8.15 6.42 16.27
CA ARG A 419 -9.28 7.23 16.72
C ARG A 419 -9.79 8.15 15.61
N PHE A 420 -11.06 8.51 15.67
CA PHE A 420 -11.59 9.66 14.94
C PHE A 420 -11.39 10.96 15.75
N ASP A 421 -11.15 12.09 15.07
CA ASP A 421 -11.32 13.43 15.66
C ASP A 421 -12.80 13.88 15.64
N GLU A 422 -13.13 15.02 16.27
CA GLU A 422 -14.49 15.58 16.29
C GLU A 422 -15.02 15.94 14.89
N ASP A 423 -14.12 16.13 13.91
CA ASP A 423 -14.43 16.35 12.50
C ASP A 423 -14.53 15.03 11.70
N GLY A 424 -14.46 13.86 12.33
CA GLY A 424 -14.54 12.56 11.65
C GLY A 424 -13.34 12.24 10.75
N TYR A 425 -12.14 12.72 11.09
CA TYR A 425 -10.87 12.32 10.49
C TYR A 425 -10.21 11.20 11.30
N LEU A 426 -9.75 10.14 10.62
CA LEU A 426 -9.05 9.02 11.23
C LEU A 426 -7.57 9.38 11.49
N HIS A 427 -7.10 8.98 12.66
CA HIS A 427 -5.70 8.91 13.05
C HIS A 427 -5.38 7.46 13.44
N VAL A 428 -4.35 6.88 12.81
CA VAL A 428 -3.83 5.54 13.13
C VAL A 428 -2.60 5.73 14.01
N LEU A 429 -2.48 4.94 15.08
CA LEU A 429 -1.49 5.17 16.15
C LEU A 429 -0.44 4.04 16.20
N ASN A 430 -0.88 2.79 16.24
CA ASN A 430 -0.06 1.58 16.45
C ASN A 430 -0.88 0.33 16.07
N ARG A 431 -0.38 -0.87 16.40
CA ARG A 431 -1.18 -2.11 16.36
C ARG A 431 -1.63 -2.54 17.75
N VAL A 432 -2.66 -3.38 17.82
CA VAL A 432 -3.18 -3.97 19.07
C VAL A 432 -2.11 -4.85 19.74
N ASP A 433 -1.32 -5.57 18.95
CA ASP A 433 -0.18 -6.38 19.41
C ASP A 433 1.07 -5.56 19.78
N ASP A 434 1.05 -4.23 19.58
CA ASP A 434 2.06 -3.31 20.11
C ASP A 434 1.71 -2.68 21.45
N ARG A 435 0.45 -2.80 21.92
CA ARG A 435 -0.06 -2.05 23.08
C ARG A 435 0.66 -2.48 24.36
N ILE A 436 1.54 -1.62 24.86
CA ILE A 436 2.41 -1.93 26.00
C ILE A 436 1.61 -1.82 27.30
N ILE A 437 1.56 -2.88 28.09
CA ILE A 437 0.88 -2.85 29.40
C ILE A 437 1.90 -2.51 30.48
N SER A 438 2.02 -1.23 30.84
CA SER A 438 3.07 -0.72 31.73
C SER A 438 2.51 -0.26 33.08
N GLY A 439 2.59 -1.13 34.09
CA GLY A 439 2.06 -0.89 35.44
C GLY A 439 0.56 -1.13 35.57
N GLY A 440 -0.06 -1.82 34.61
CA GLY A 440 -1.52 -1.98 34.49
C GLY A 440 -2.21 -0.89 33.67
N GLU A 441 -1.46 0.08 33.14
CA GLU A 441 -1.96 1.11 32.22
C GLU A 441 -1.56 0.78 30.77
N ASN A 442 -2.48 0.99 29.82
CA ASN A 442 -2.21 0.84 28.39
C ASN A 442 -1.35 2.00 27.88
N VAL A 443 -0.28 1.69 27.15
CA VAL A 443 0.62 2.65 26.50
C VAL A 443 0.73 2.32 25.01
N GLU A 444 0.17 3.20 24.19
CA GLU A 444 0.26 3.13 22.74
C GLU A 444 1.65 3.60 22.26
N PRO A 445 2.49 2.76 21.62
CA PRO A 445 3.87 3.15 21.29
C PRO A 445 3.98 4.31 20.30
N GLY A 446 2.98 4.47 19.43
CA GLY A 446 2.93 5.58 18.47
C GLY A 446 2.86 6.94 19.15
N GLU A 447 2.05 7.08 20.21
CA GLU A 447 1.94 8.33 20.99
C GLU A 447 3.26 8.70 21.65
N VAL A 448 3.96 7.71 22.22
CA VAL A 448 5.30 7.91 22.80
C VAL A 448 6.30 8.28 21.70
N ALA A 449 6.30 7.54 20.58
CA ALA A 449 7.22 7.76 19.48
C ALA A 449 7.07 9.15 18.86
N ASP A 450 5.84 9.60 18.61
CA ASP A 450 5.57 10.91 18.00
C ASP A 450 5.99 12.07 18.93
N VAL A 451 5.79 11.95 20.24
CA VAL A 451 6.34 12.91 21.20
C VAL A 451 7.87 12.90 21.18
N LEU A 452 8.52 11.74 21.14
CA LEU A 452 9.99 11.68 21.13
C LEU A 452 10.61 12.23 19.82
N ARG A 453 9.91 12.13 18.68
CA ARG A 453 10.32 12.76 17.40
C ARG A 453 10.30 14.29 17.41
N GLU A 454 9.52 14.92 18.29
CA GLU A 454 9.55 16.38 18.47
C GLU A 454 10.89 16.87 19.05
N TYR A 455 11.68 16.00 19.70
CA TYR A 455 12.97 16.39 20.25
C TYR A 455 13.99 16.69 19.15
N ALA A 456 14.77 17.77 19.33
CA ALA A 456 15.53 18.39 18.25
C ALA A 456 16.68 17.52 17.68
N GLU A 457 17.10 16.47 18.40
CA GLU A 457 18.23 15.60 18.07
C GLU A 457 17.79 14.18 17.64
N VAL A 458 16.48 13.91 17.52
CA VAL A 458 15.92 12.58 17.12
C VAL A 458 15.54 12.56 15.64
N ASP A 459 16.13 11.67 14.85
CA ASP A 459 15.84 11.56 13.40
C ASP A 459 14.74 10.54 13.06
N ASP A 460 14.61 9.48 13.86
CA ASP A 460 13.44 8.60 13.95
C ASP A 460 13.48 7.86 15.30
N VAL A 461 12.39 7.21 15.70
CA VAL A 461 12.35 6.43 16.95
C VAL A 461 11.41 5.23 16.81
N ALA A 462 11.84 4.08 17.32
CA ALA A 462 11.00 2.91 17.51
C ALA A 462 10.72 2.72 19.00
N VAL A 463 9.44 2.68 19.38
CA VAL A 463 9.02 2.39 20.76
C VAL A 463 8.42 0.98 20.80
N VAL A 464 8.81 0.20 21.79
CA VAL A 464 8.36 -1.19 22.03
C VAL A 464 8.22 -1.46 23.52
N GLY A 465 7.42 -2.46 23.88
CA GLY A 465 7.50 -3.06 25.21
C GLY A 465 8.72 -3.95 25.34
N LEU A 466 9.19 -4.15 26.57
CA LEU A 466 10.11 -5.22 26.97
C LEU A 466 9.57 -5.81 28.27
N ASP A 467 9.71 -7.11 28.50
CA ASP A 467 9.26 -7.75 29.73
C ASP A 467 9.96 -7.14 30.97
N ASP A 468 9.21 -6.92 32.05
CA ASP A 468 9.70 -6.30 33.29
C ASP A 468 8.95 -6.85 34.52
N GLU A 469 9.70 -7.39 35.50
CA GLU A 469 9.15 -8.03 36.71
C GLU A 469 8.32 -7.09 37.62
N VAL A 470 8.44 -5.76 37.45
CA VAL A 470 7.75 -4.73 38.24
C VAL A 470 6.59 -4.09 37.48
N TRP A 471 6.75 -3.89 36.17
CA TRP A 471 5.78 -3.17 35.33
C TRP A 471 4.91 -4.08 34.45
N GLY A 472 5.20 -5.37 34.34
CA GLY A 472 4.62 -6.25 33.31
C GLY A 472 5.42 -6.08 32.03
N GLU A 473 5.17 -4.98 31.31
CA GLU A 473 6.12 -4.47 30.32
C GLU A 473 6.65 -3.09 30.72
N ARG A 474 7.92 -2.83 30.39
CA ARG A 474 8.52 -1.50 30.44
C ARG A 474 8.56 -0.89 29.04
N VAL A 475 8.13 0.37 28.93
CA VAL A 475 8.25 1.17 27.69
C VAL A 475 9.72 1.38 27.37
N ALA A 476 10.15 1.02 26.16
CA ALA A 476 11.53 1.17 25.70
C ALA A 476 11.57 1.88 24.33
N ALA A 477 12.57 2.73 24.11
CA ALA A 477 12.71 3.54 22.89
C ALA A 477 14.10 3.38 22.26
N LEU A 478 14.15 2.89 21.03
CA LEU A 478 15.35 2.87 20.19
C LEU A 478 15.34 4.15 19.34
N VAL A 479 16.30 5.04 19.60
CA VAL A 479 16.37 6.39 19.03
C VAL A 479 17.41 6.42 17.92
N ALA A 480 17.02 6.82 16.71
CA ALA A 480 17.97 7.13 15.65
C ALA A 480 18.45 8.59 15.79
N VAL A 481 19.77 8.78 15.75
CA VAL A 481 20.45 10.07 15.93
C VAL A 481 21.34 10.32 14.72
N GLY A 482 21.05 11.37 13.96
CA GLY A 482 21.75 11.73 12.74
C GLY A 482 22.07 13.22 12.65
N ASP A 483 22.98 13.59 11.74
CA ASP A 483 23.28 14.99 11.44
C ASP A 483 22.08 15.65 10.73
N ARG A 484 21.22 16.32 11.50
CA ARG A 484 20.15 17.20 10.99
C ARG A 484 20.73 18.41 10.24
N PHE A 485 21.11 18.14 8.99
CA PHE A 485 21.85 18.99 8.05
C PHE A 485 23.28 19.32 8.52
N PRO A 486 24.31 19.20 7.65
CA PRO A 486 25.58 19.84 7.91
C PRO A 486 25.35 21.34 7.95
N SER A 487 25.48 21.95 9.13
CA SER A 487 25.22 23.37 9.31
C SER A 487 26.11 24.18 8.36
N VAL A 488 25.52 24.98 7.49
CA VAL A 488 26.26 25.96 6.67
C VAL A 488 26.76 27.05 7.61
N SER A 489 27.95 26.82 8.18
CA SER A 489 28.61 27.73 9.09
C SER A 489 28.94 29.02 8.35
N ALA A 490 28.14 30.06 8.60
CA ALA A 490 28.40 31.39 8.09
C ALA A 490 29.74 31.90 8.65
N GLU A 491 30.78 31.90 7.83
CA GLU A 491 32.09 32.43 8.20
C GLU A 491 31.98 33.93 8.49
N ALA A 492 31.98 34.27 9.77
CA ALA A 492 31.90 35.65 10.22
C ALA A 492 33.25 36.36 10.02
N GLU A 493 33.45 36.94 8.83
CA GLU A 493 34.57 37.87 8.58
C GLU A 493 34.54 39.03 9.58
N THR A 494 35.40 38.96 10.58
CA THR A 494 35.52 39.94 11.66
C THR A 494 36.64 40.94 11.36
N ASP A 495 36.49 41.72 10.28
CA ASP A 495 37.35 42.90 10.07
C ASP A 495 36.81 44.13 10.83
N THR A 496 37.72 45.02 11.23
CA THR A 496 37.50 45.93 12.36
C THR A 496 37.58 47.41 12.03
N ALA A 497 36.48 48.11 12.39
CA ALA A 497 36.39 49.54 12.68
C ALA A 497 36.81 50.56 11.59
N SER A 498 35.83 51.33 11.09
CA SER A 498 35.58 52.70 11.60
C SER A 498 34.40 53.41 10.91
N ASP A 499 33.45 53.91 11.70
CA ASP A 499 32.46 54.96 11.36
C ASP A 499 33.22 56.34 11.20
N PRO A 500 32.72 57.41 10.53
CA PRO A 500 31.31 57.84 10.55
C PRO A 500 30.67 58.50 9.30
N ASN A 501 29.46 58.02 8.96
CA ASN A 501 28.28 58.85 8.62
C ASN A 501 28.33 59.68 7.29
N PRO A 502 27.32 60.49 6.89
CA PRO A 502 26.36 60.07 5.85
C PRO A 502 26.23 61.03 4.64
N SER A 503 25.50 60.62 3.59
CA SER A 503 24.44 61.42 2.93
C SER A 503 23.75 60.67 1.78
N ALA A 504 22.67 61.25 1.24
CA ALA A 504 21.79 60.66 0.23
C ALA A 504 22.07 61.15 -1.20
N GLY A 505 21.58 60.38 -2.17
CA GLY A 505 21.41 60.72 -3.59
C GLY A 505 21.82 59.57 -4.51
N ASP A 506 21.34 59.38 -5.74
CA ASP A 506 20.14 59.79 -6.52
C ASP A 506 20.52 59.56 -8.01
N SER A 507 19.57 59.05 -8.82
CA SER A 507 19.57 59.09 -10.31
C SER A 507 20.64 58.32 -11.13
N GLY A 508 20.29 58.02 -12.40
CA GLY A 508 21.21 57.72 -13.51
C GLY A 508 21.74 56.26 -13.57
N ALA A 509 21.28 55.32 -14.40
CA ALA A 509 20.68 55.34 -15.75
C ALA A 509 21.67 55.57 -16.92
N ASN A 510 21.58 54.68 -17.92
CA ASN A 510 22.36 54.58 -19.19
C ASN A 510 23.84 54.17 -19.05
N GLY A 511 24.40 53.36 -19.97
CA GLY A 511 23.76 52.69 -21.11
C GLY A 511 24.77 52.11 -22.12
N ASP A 512 24.22 51.45 -23.15
CA ASP A 512 24.85 50.95 -24.40
C ASP A 512 25.97 49.89 -24.32
N ALA A 513 25.86 48.92 -25.24
CA ALA A 513 26.92 48.00 -25.68
C ALA A 513 27.68 48.61 -26.90
N PRO A 514 28.67 47.94 -27.52
CA PRO A 514 28.36 46.84 -28.45
C PRO A 514 29.43 45.71 -28.52
N GLU A 515 29.26 44.81 -29.49
CA GLU A 515 30.03 43.59 -29.75
C GLU A 515 31.43 43.82 -30.37
N ALA A 516 32.28 42.78 -30.35
CA ALA A 516 33.27 42.50 -31.41
C ALA A 516 33.74 41.02 -31.39
N ASP A 517 33.87 40.42 -32.57
CA ASP A 517 34.29 39.02 -32.82
C ASP A 517 35.77 38.71 -32.52
N ALA A 518 36.13 37.42 -32.38
CA ALA A 518 36.84 36.69 -33.46
C ALA A 518 37.29 35.25 -33.10
N ALA A 519 37.10 34.36 -34.07
CA ALA A 519 37.34 32.91 -34.08
C ALA A 519 38.80 32.40 -33.97
N GLY A 520 38.92 31.10 -33.62
CA GLY A 520 39.68 30.14 -34.45
C GLY A 520 40.84 29.36 -33.80
N GLY A 521 40.88 28.03 -34.01
CA GLY A 521 42.02 27.16 -33.70
C GLY A 521 41.70 25.65 -33.81
N ASP A 522 42.35 24.94 -34.73
CA ASP A 522 42.17 23.50 -35.01
C ASP A 522 43.23 22.61 -34.32
N ALA A 523 42.80 21.42 -33.85
CA ALA A 523 43.38 20.05 -33.95
C ALA A 523 44.93 19.77 -33.93
N PRO A 524 45.43 18.49 -33.95
CA PRO A 524 44.80 17.18 -33.73
C PRO A 524 45.54 16.22 -32.73
N GLU A 525 44.92 15.06 -32.54
CA GLU A 525 45.36 13.68 -32.18
C GLU A 525 46.86 13.27 -32.13
N ALA A 526 47.19 12.24 -31.29
CA ALA A 526 48.10 11.12 -31.62
C ALA A 526 48.11 9.94 -30.60
N ASP A 527 47.38 8.87 -30.93
CA ASP A 527 47.60 7.41 -30.75
C ASP A 527 48.71 6.74 -29.85
N ALA A 528 48.24 5.75 -29.07
CA ALA A 528 48.57 4.29 -29.09
C ALA A 528 49.77 3.63 -28.33
N ALA A 529 49.63 2.29 -28.22
CA ALA A 529 50.53 1.22 -27.69
C ALA A 529 50.69 1.16 -26.16
N ASP A 530 50.28 0.10 -25.43
CA ASP A 530 50.61 -1.36 -25.48
C ASP A 530 51.95 -1.72 -24.79
N ASP A 531 51.90 -2.53 -23.72
CA ASP A 531 52.56 -3.87 -23.59
C ASP A 531 52.17 -4.58 -22.27
N GLU A 532 52.45 -5.89 -22.14
CA GLU A 532 51.95 -6.78 -21.07
C GLU A 532 52.87 -6.94 -19.84
N GLY A 533 52.25 -7.26 -18.68
CA GLY A 533 52.51 -8.46 -17.87
C GLY A 533 53.87 -8.70 -17.15
N ALA A 534 53.80 -9.01 -15.85
CA ALA A 534 54.48 -10.16 -15.22
C ALA A 534 54.11 -10.33 -13.73
N GLU A 535 54.05 -11.58 -13.25
CA GLU A 535 53.91 -11.96 -11.84
C GLU A 535 55.28 -12.10 -11.14
N SER A 536 55.33 -11.92 -9.81
CA SER A 536 56.18 -12.74 -8.93
C SER A 536 55.89 -12.52 -7.43
N ASP A 537 55.61 -13.60 -6.69
CA ASP A 537 55.66 -13.62 -5.22
C ASP A 537 57.09 -13.45 -4.66
N GLY A 538 57.22 -13.04 -3.40
CA GLY A 538 58.52 -13.02 -2.72
C GLY A 538 58.51 -12.48 -1.29
N GLU A 539 58.20 -13.32 -0.30
CA GLU A 539 58.37 -13.00 1.12
C GLU A 539 59.85 -12.90 1.54
N THR A 540 60.23 -11.91 2.36
CA THR A 540 61.23 -12.11 3.44
C THR A 540 61.19 -10.98 4.47
N GLU A 541 61.65 -11.27 5.69
CA GLU A 541 61.50 -10.44 6.90
C GLU A 541 62.57 -9.33 7.05
N GLU A 542 62.16 -8.22 7.67
CA GLU A 542 62.82 -7.33 8.69
C GLU A 542 64.37 -7.21 8.85
N PRO A 543 64.88 -6.15 9.53
CA PRO A 543 64.20 -5.07 10.26
C PRO A 543 64.60 -3.63 9.84
N ASP A 544 63.89 -2.61 10.35
CA ASP A 544 64.42 -1.24 10.39
C ASP A 544 64.00 -0.46 11.67
N THR A 545 64.71 0.63 11.99
CA THR A 545 64.71 1.23 13.35
C THR A 545 63.83 2.48 13.53
N GLU A 546 63.33 2.68 14.76
CA GLU A 546 62.66 3.91 15.24
C GLU A 546 63.46 5.19 14.89
N THR A 547 62.85 6.31 14.51
CA THR A 547 62.04 7.21 15.36
C THR A 547 61.26 8.24 14.51
N PRO A 548 60.25 8.97 15.05
CA PRO A 548 59.00 9.21 14.32
C PRO A 548 58.77 10.61 13.73
N GLU A 549 57.83 10.68 12.80
CA GLU A 549 57.11 11.90 12.38
C GLU A 549 55.70 11.93 13.04
N PRO A 550 55.02 13.10 13.14
CA PRO A 550 53.96 13.30 14.13
C PRO A 550 52.62 12.67 13.74
N ALA A 551 51.89 12.21 14.76
CA ALA A 551 50.53 11.70 14.61
C ALA A 551 49.57 12.81 14.17
N ILE A 552 48.81 12.53 13.10
CA ILE A 552 47.53 13.20 12.83
C ILE A 552 46.49 12.48 13.70
N GLU A 553 45.86 13.19 14.62
CA GLU A 553 44.78 12.62 15.42
C GLU A 553 43.57 12.33 14.52
N ALA A 554 43.16 11.07 14.44
CA ALA A 554 41.95 10.66 13.74
C ALA A 554 40.73 11.08 14.56
N GLY A 555 40.35 12.35 14.44
CA GLY A 555 39.15 12.93 15.03
C GLY A 555 37.89 12.37 14.38
N GLY A 556 37.49 11.16 14.81
CA GLY A 556 36.21 10.59 14.45
C GLY A 556 35.08 11.42 15.07
N ILE A 557 34.39 12.21 14.25
CA ILE A 557 33.11 12.81 14.61
C ILE A 557 32.07 11.70 14.48
N GLY A 558 31.80 11.00 15.57
CA GLY A 558 30.53 10.30 15.73
C GLY A 558 29.39 11.31 15.90
N PRO A 559 28.12 10.88 15.79
CA PRO A 559 26.97 11.76 15.97
C PRO A 559 27.05 12.49 17.31
N ALA A 560 26.59 13.73 17.35
CA ALA A 560 26.55 14.52 18.57
C ALA A 560 25.77 13.76 19.66
N PRO A 561 26.33 13.59 20.87
CA PRO A 561 25.65 12.83 21.92
C PRO A 561 24.42 13.61 22.38
N VAL A 562 23.25 12.98 22.22
CA VAL A 562 21.97 13.48 22.77
C VAL A 562 22.16 13.81 24.25
N ASP A 563 21.74 15.00 24.67
CA ASP A 563 21.69 15.33 26.10
C ASP A 563 20.56 14.51 26.75
N GLU A 564 20.93 13.34 27.27
CA GLU A 564 20.02 12.36 27.86
C GLU A 564 19.16 12.97 29.00
N ALA A 565 19.70 13.95 29.75
CA ALA A 565 18.95 14.63 30.80
C ALA A 565 17.91 15.58 30.18
N ALA A 566 18.28 16.37 29.17
CA ALA A 566 17.37 17.25 28.46
C ALA A 566 16.28 16.46 27.68
N PHE A 567 16.64 15.31 27.11
CA PHE A 567 15.72 14.38 26.44
C PHE A 567 14.69 13.77 27.43
N VAL A 568 15.14 13.33 28.61
CA VAL A 568 14.24 12.82 29.65
C VAL A 568 13.34 13.91 30.22
N ASP A 569 13.84 15.11 30.46
CA ASP A 569 13.03 16.23 30.94
C ASP A 569 12.01 16.68 29.88
N PHE A 570 12.41 16.74 28.60
CA PHE A 570 11.52 17.02 27.47
C PHE A 570 10.36 16.02 27.37
N ALA A 571 10.66 14.72 27.54
CA ALA A 571 9.67 13.66 27.57
C ALA A 571 8.77 13.76 28.82
N ARG A 572 9.33 14.07 30.00
CA ARG A 572 8.61 14.24 31.27
C ARG A 572 7.60 15.39 31.23
N ASP A 573 7.90 16.46 30.50
CA ASP A 573 7.00 17.60 30.30
C ASP A 573 5.78 17.28 29.40
N ARG A 574 5.80 16.16 28.65
CA ARG A 574 4.80 15.83 27.61
C ARG A 574 4.07 14.51 27.83
N LEU A 575 4.73 13.50 28.40
CA LEU A 575 4.20 12.15 28.60
C LEU A 575 3.83 11.93 30.07
N ALA A 576 2.71 11.23 30.29
CA ALA A 576 2.35 10.74 31.62
C ALA A 576 3.42 9.75 32.14
N GLY A 577 3.67 9.74 33.45
CA GLY A 577 4.80 9.02 34.04
C GLY A 577 4.90 7.52 33.73
N PHE A 578 3.77 6.85 33.46
CA PHE A 578 3.73 5.46 33.04
C PHE A 578 4.14 5.26 31.57
N LYS A 579 3.90 6.25 30.70
CA LYS A 579 4.29 6.26 29.28
C LYS A 579 5.76 6.63 29.04
N LEU A 580 6.47 7.13 30.05
CA LEU A 580 7.88 7.49 29.91
C LEU A 580 8.75 6.27 29.58
N PRO A 581 9.70 6.38 28.63
CA PRO A 581 10.72 5.38 28.41
C PRO A 581 11.50 5.06 29.68
N LYS A 582 11.57 3.76 29.99
CA LYS A 582 12.29 3.16 31.12
C LYS A 582 13.56 2.45 30.64
N THR A 583 13.80 2.48 29.33
CA THR A 583 14.95 1.91 28.63
C THR A 583 15.13 2.67 27.31
N VAL A 584 16.32 3.19 27.04
CA VAL A 584 16.66 3.91 25.81
C VAL A 584 17.99 3.40 25.27
N ALA A 585 18.08 3.28 23.95
CA ALA A 585 19.32 3.03 23.23
C ALA A 585 19.39 3.92 21.98
N TYR A 586 20.59 4.25 21.53
CA TYR A 586 20.84 5.13 20.39
C TYR A 586 21.50 4.37 19.23
N VAL A 587 21.10 4.68 17.98
CA VAL A 587 21.60 4.09 16.73
C VAL A 587 21.71 5.16 15.63
N GLU A 588 22.41 4.85 14.54
CA GLU A 588 22.50 5.72 13.35
C GLU A 588 21.24 5.59 12.46
N GLU A 589 20.72 4.38 12.28
CA GLU A 589 19.42 4.11 11.64
C GLU A 589 18.66 3.03 12.42
N LEU A 590 17.31 3.08 12.40
CA LEU A 590 16.47 2.02 12.93
C LEU A 590 16.52 0.76 12.05
N PRO A 591 16.46 -0.45 12.62
CA PRO A 591 16.34 -1.67 11.83
C PRO A 591 14.99 -1.70 11.10
N ARG A 592 14.98 -2.13 9.83
CA ARG A 592 13.79 -2.17 8.98
C ARG A 592 13.63 -3.51 8.27
N THR A 593 12.39 -3.88 8.03
CA THR A 593 11.98 -5.07 7.27
C THR A 593 12.17 -4.84 5.76
N VAL A 594 11.99 -5.90 4.97
CA VAL A 594 12.02 -5.84 3.48
C VAL A 594 10.98 -4.87 2.90
N SER A 595 9.84 -4.66 3.59
CA SER A 595 8.81 -3.69 3.18
C SER A 595 9.08 -2.25 3.66
N GLY A 596 10.19 -2.02 4.38
CA GLY A 596 10.61 -0.70 4.88
C GLY A 596 9.95 -0.27 6.20
N THR A 597 9.07 -1.09 6.79
CA THR A 597 8.56 -0.89 8.15
C THR A 597 9.65 -1.16 9.19
N VAL A 598 9.49 -0.67 10.42
CA VAL A 598 10.44 -0.94 11.51
C VAL A 598 10.43 -2.43 11.86
N ASP A 599 11.61 -3.04 11.95
CA ASP A 599 11.79 -4.39 12.47
C ASP A 599 11.75 -4.35 14.01
N ARG A 600 10.68 -4.92 14.57
CA ARG A 600 10.41 -4.90 16.01
C ARG A 600 11.17 -5.95 16.80
N GLU A 601 11.52 -7.07 16.17
CA GLU A 601 12.31 -8.13 16.83
C GLU A 601 13.76 -7.66 16.95
N ALA A 602 14.34 -7.12 15.87
CA ALA A 602 15.64 -6.45 15.91
C ALA A 602 15.64 -5.25 16.87
N THR A 603 14.56 -4.45 16.91
CA THR A 603 14.44 -3.34 17.87
C THR A 603 14.45 -3.82 19.32
N ARG A 604 13.62 -4.83 19.69
CA ARG A 604 13.62 -5.42 21.04
C ARG A 604 15.00 -6.01 21.36
N ALA A 605 15.65 -6.71 20.44
CA ALA A 605 16.98 -7.28 20.63
C ALA A 605 18.07 -6.23 20.91
N ILE A 606 18.11 -5.13 20.14
CA ILE A 606 19.06 -4.03 20.36
C ILE A 606 18.81 -3.35 21.71
N LEU A 607 17.54 -3.16 22.11
CA LEU A 607 17.19 -2.58 23.40
C LEU A 607 17.49 -3.50 24.59
N HIS A 608 17.45 -4.82 24.42
CA HIS A 608 17.93 -5.78 25.42
C HIS A 608 19.47 -5.79 25.53
N GLU A 609 20.21 -5.59 24.42
CA GLU A 609 21.68 -5.54 24.44
C GLU A 609 22.23 -4.21 24.98
N ARG A 610 21.64 -3.08 24.58
CA ARG A 610 22.24 -1.72 24.71
C ARG A 610 21.41 -0.74 25.52
N GLY A 611 20.19 -1.10 25.90
CA GLY A 611 19.26 -0.20 26.56
C GLY A 611 19.67 0.15 28.00
N ALA A 612 19.86 1.43 28.28
CA ALA A 612 20.03 1.97 29.63
C ALA A 612 18.70 2.58 30.11
N ASP A 613 18.42 2.60 31.42
CA ASP A 613 17.33 3.42 31.95
C ASP A 613 17.81 4.87 32.06
N PRO A 614 17.35 5.79 31.20
CA PRO A 614 17.87 7.16 31.14
C PRO A 614 17.48 7.98 32.39
N ARG A 615 16.62 7.43 33.25
CA ARG A 615 16.21 8.02 34.53
C ARG A 615 17.21 7.72 35.65
N ALA A 616 18.06 6.69 35.49
CA ALA A 616 19.00 6.25 36.53
C ALA A 616 20.21 7.19 36.72
N SER A 617 20.39 8.16 35.83
CA SER A 617 21.37 9.25 35.93
C SER A 617 20.86 10.46 36.73
N LEU A 618 19.56 10.49 37.06
CA LEU A 618 18.89 11.56 37.80
C LEU A 618 18.52 11.09 39.23
N ASP A 619 18.31 12.03 40.15
CA ASP A 619 18.23 11.75 41.60
C ASP A 619 17.20 10.68 41.99
N ALA A 620 17.56 9.88 43.01
CA ALA A 620 16.87 8.65 43.42
C ALA A 620 15.46 8.80 44.02
N ASP A 621 14.85 9.99 43.95
CA ASP A 621 13.46 10.25 44.33
C ASP A 621 12.45 9.74 43.26
N LEU A 622 12.93 9.16 42.16
CA LEU A 622 12.10 8.61 41.07
C LEU A 622 11.51 7.21 41.35
N GLU A 623 11.95 6.51 42.40
CA GLU A 623 11.31 5.25 42.81
C GLU A 623 9.96 5.51 43.50
N THR A 624 8.87 5.02 42.90
CA THR A 624 7.49 5.02 43.46
C THR A 624 6.81 6.38 43.62
N ALA A 625 6.87 7.22 42.58
CA ALA A 625 5.97 8.38 42.41
C ALA A 625 4.50 7.97 42.16
N GLY A 626 3.85 7.32 43.15
CA GLY A 626 2.43 6.96 43.16
C GLY A 626 2.11 5.46 43.15
N PHE A 627 3.06 4.61 42.74
CA PHE A 627 2.82 3.17 42.58
C PHE A 627 2.93 2.38 43.90
N LYS A 628 2.01 1.43 44.10
CA LYS A 628 2.13 0.33 45.05
C LYS A 628 2.28 -0.97 44.25
N PRO A 629 3.39 -1.72 44.39
CA PRO A 629 3.48 -3.07 43.86
C PRO A 629 2.37 -3.97 44.41
N ALA A 630 1.88 -4.89 43.57
CA ALA A 630 1.07 -6.01 44.04
C ALA A 630 1.92 -6.94 44.94
N ASP A 631 1.32 -7.52 45.97
CA ASP A 631 2.01 -8.46 46.86
C ASP A 631 2.11 -9.84 46.17
N PRO A 632 3.31 -10.41 45.92
CA PRO A 632 3.48 -11.65 45.15
C PRO A 632 2.98 -12.94 45.84
N ALA A 633 2.07 -12.84 46.82
CA ALA A 633 1.80 -13.89 47.80
C ALA A 633 0.32 -14.12 48.17
N GLU A 634 -0.66 -13.63 47.39
CA GLU A 634 -2.04 -14.14 47.44
C GLU A 634 -2.42 -14.80 46.09
N PRO A 635 -2.75 -16.11 46.05
CA PRO A 635 -3.34 -16.73 44.88
C PRO A 635 -4.78 -16.20 44.68
N PRO A 636 -5.31 -16.20 43.43
CA PRO A 636 -6.68 -15.77 43.18
C PRO A 636 -7.66 -16.62 44.02
N ALA A 637 -8.58 -15.95 44.70
CA ALA A 637 -9.57 -16.62 45.54
C ALA A 637 -10.50 -17.48 44.68
N GLU A 638 -10.61 -18.78 45.00
CA GLU A 638 -11.54 -19.69 44.33
C GLU A 638 -12.97 -19.15 44.47
N SER A 639 -13.62 -18.87 43.34
CA SER A 639 -15.00 -18.38 43.31
C SER A 639 -15.97 -19.51 43.66
N GLU A 640 -16.29 -19.67 44.95
CA GLU A 640 -17.27 -20.65 45.42
C GLU A 640 -18.61 -20.48 44.66
N SER A 641 -19.04 -21.56 43.99
CA SER A 641 -20.23 -21.56 43.16
C SER A 641 -21.50 -21.44 44.02
N ARG A 642 -22.16 -20.28 43.92
CA ARG A 642 -23.53 -20.11 44.44
C ARG A 642 -24.54 -20.51 43.38
N THR A 643 -25.24 -21.60 43.65
CA THR A 643 -26.47 -21.97 42.95
C THR A 643 -27.52 -20.87 43.08
N PRO A 644 -28.23 -20.49 42.01
CA PRO A 644 -29.43 -19.68 42.13
C PRO A 644 -30.51 -20.51 42.85
N ASP A 645 -31.17 -19.90 43.83
CA ASP A 645 -32.32 -20.44 44.54
C ASP A 645 -33.56 -19.59 44.23
N GLU A 646 -34.76 -20.12 44.44
CA GLU A 646 -36.00 -19.67 43.80
C GLU A 646 -36.45 -18.25 44.25
N ALA A 647 -37.00 -17.48 43.29
CA ALA A 647 -37.62 -16.17 43.54
C ALA A 647 -39.02 -16.09 42.90
N GLU A 648 -40.05 -16.38 43.69
CA GLU A 648 -41.46 -16.34 43.26
C GLU A 648 -41.98 -14.89 43.04
N ALA A 649 -43.09 -14.77 42.29
CA ALA A 649 -43.71 -13.49 41.96
C ALA A 649 -44.51 -12.85 43.13
N PRO A 650 -44.59 -11.50 43.20
CA PRO A 650 -45.30 -10.80 44.27
C PRO A 650 -46.71 -10.30 43.88
N GLU A 651 -47.72 -10.67 44.67
CA GLU A 651 -49.05 -10.03 44.76
C GLU A 651 -49.72 -10.42 46.11
N PRO A 652 -50.72 -9.67 46.63
CA PRO A 652 -50.91 -8.21 46.63
C PRO A 652 -51.32 -7.68 48.05
N GLU A 653 -51.87 -6.46 48.16
CA GLU A 653 -52.57 -5.87 49.35
C GLU A 653 -51.70 -5.55 50.60
N SER A 654 -52.04 -4.63 51.52
CA SER A 654 -52.72 -3.30 51.55
C SER A 654 -52.37 -2.67 52.95
N ASP A 655 -52.65 -1.44 53.41
CA ASP A 655 -53.59 -0.34 53.10
C ASP A 655 -53.03 0.99 53.73
N SER A 656 -53.74 2.13 53.55
CA SER A 656 -54.03 3.19 54.56
C SER A 656 -53.57 4.65 54.33
N THR A 657 -54.50 5.45 53.78
CA THR A 657 -54.86 6.87 54.14
C THR A 657 -53.96 8.07 53.74
N GLY A 658 -54.56 9.19 53.29
CA GLY A 658 -53.81 10.43 53.01
C GLY A 658 -54.51 11.75 52.53
N GLU A 659 -55.77 11.74 52.05
CA GLU A 659 -56.63 12.93 51.73
C GLU A 659 -56.17 14.05 50.73
N GLY A 660 -56.85 14.10 49.56
CA GLY A 660 -57.34 15.36 48.90
C GLY A 660 -56.47 16.05 47.82
N GLY A 661 -57.01 16.53 46.68
CA GLY A 661 -58.36 16.32 46.07
C GLY A 661 -58.79 17.37 45.01
N GLY A 662 -59.51 16.93 43.96
CA GLY A 662 -60.24 17.75 42.95
C GLY A 662 -59.43 18.21 41.71
N GLU A 663 -59.98 18.39 40.48
CA GLU A 663 -61.30 18.17 39.84
C GLU A 663 -61.03 17.81 38.34
N GLU A 664 -61.60 16.76 37.71
CA GLU A 664 -62.74 16.72 36.73
C GLU A 664 -62.51 17.55 35.41
N ASP A 665 -62.84 17.14 34.16
CA ASP A 665 -63.70 16.11 33.53
C ASP A 665 -63.13 15.70 32.11
N VAL A 666 -63.32 14.52 31.46
CA VAL A 666 -64.50 13.73 30.96
C VAL A 666 -65.04 14.22 29.57
N ILE A 667 -65.36 13.43 28.51
CA ILE A 667 -65.51 11.95 28.31
C ILE A 667 -65.51 11.49 26.81
N GLU A 668 -65.22 10.19 26.53
CA GLU A 668 -65.63 9.24 25.41
C GLU A 668 -65.68 9.57 23.88
N GLY A 669 -65.46 8.50 23.05
CA GLY A 669 -66.32 8.19 21.87
C GLY A 669 -65.66 7.53 20.63
N GLY A 670 -65.87 6.22 20.36
CA GLY A 670 -65.34 5.49 19.18
C GLY A 670 -66.33 5.26 18.01
N GLY A 671 -65.95 4.48 16.97
CA GLY A 671 -66.91 3.94 15.96
C GLY A 671 -66.43 3.61 14.53
N GLU A 672 -66.12 2.32 14.29
CA GLU A 672 -66.48 1.48 13.10
C GLU A 672 -66.06 1.81 11.64
N GLU A 673 -66.30 0.81 10.78
CA GLU A 673 -65.74 0.51 9.44
C GLU A 673 -66.59 1.06 8.27
N ASP A 674 -66.08 1.07 7.02
CA ASP A 674 -66.39 0.08 5.95
C ASP A 674 -65.83 0.49 4.55
N ALA A 675 -65.86 -0.39 3.54
CA ALA A 675 -65.25 -0.22 2.21
C ALA A 675 -66.22 -0.42 1.01
N ILE A 676 -65.91 0.15 -0.17
CA ILE A 676 -66.61 -0.08 -1.46
C ILE A 676 -65.62 -0.12 -2.65
N GLU A 677 -65.94 -0.96 -3.66
CA GLU A 677 -65.12 -1.34 -4.83
C GLU A 677 -65.27 -0.44 -6.08
N GLY A 678 -64.32 -0.59 -7.03
CA GLY A 678 -64.65 -1.02 -8.41
C GLY A 678 -64.74 0.03 -9.54
N GLY A 679 -64.13 -0.28 -10.70
CA GLY A 679 -64.34 0.46 -11.96
C GLY A 679 -63.29 0.21 -13.06
N ASP A 680 -63.44 -0.85 -13.86
CA ASP A 680 -62.61 -1.14 -15.04
C ASP A 680 -62.95 -0.28 -16.28
N GLY A 681 -62.04 -0.24 -17.27
CA GLY A 681 -62.31 0.32 -18.60
C GLY A 681 -61.12 0.28 -19.57
N ASP A 682 -61.10 -0.72 -20.46
CA ASP A 682 -60.20 -0.79 -21.63
C ASP A 682 -60.53 0.29 -22.69
N ASP A 683 -59.53 0.74 -23.48
CA ASP A 683 -59.35 0.31 -24.88
C ASP A 683 -57.98 0.78 -25.45
N VAL A 684 -57.60 0.25 -26.61
CA VAL A 684 -56.31 0.46 -27.31
C VAL A 684 -56.47 1.42 -28.49
N THR A 685 -55.46 2.24 -28.81
CA THR A 685 -55.17 2.64 -30.20
C THR A 685 -53.73 3.13 -30.39
N GLU A 686 -53.28 3.12 -31.65
CA GLU A 686 -51.90 3.36 -32.09
C GLU A 686 -51.62 4.83 -32.50
N SER A 687 -50.36 5.07 -32.89
CA SER A 687 -49.89 5.96 -33.98
C SER A 687 -49.51 7.42 -33.70
N ASP A 688 -48.53 7.83 -34.50
CA ASP A 688 -47.97 9.16 -34.79
C ASP A 688 -47.39 9.99 -33.61
N GLY A 689 -46.20 10.58 -33.71
CA GLY A 689 -45.34 10.82 -34.87
C GLY A 689 -45.37 12.30 -35.27
N VAL A 690 -44.27 13.03 -35.01
CA VAL A 690 -44.15 14.46 -35.33
C VAL A 690 -42.78 14.74 -35.92
N ASP A 691 -42.76 15.05 -37.22
CA ASP A 691 -41.57 15.51 -37.94
C ASP A 691 -41.19 16.95 -37.57
N ILE A 692 -39.90 17.28 -37.69
CA ILE A 692 -39.45 18.59 -38.16
C ILE A 692 -38.40 18.34 -39.24
N ALA A 693 -38.61 18.91 -40.42
CA ALA A 693 -37.73 18.73 -41.59
C ALA A 693 -37.28 20.07 -42.18
N ASP A 694 -36.11 20.03 -42.80
CA ASP A 694 -35.56 20.87 -43.89
C ASP A 694 -35.74 22.40 -43.88
N ALA A 695 -34.59 23.09 -43.91
CA ALA A 695 -34.36 24.22 -44.83
C ALA A 695 -32.87 24.29 -45.20
N ASP A 696 -32.56 24.46 -46.49
CA ASP A 696 -31.22 24.54 -47.06
C ASP A 696 -31.09 25.79 -47.98
N GLU A 697 -29.91 25.99 -48.58
CA GLU A 697 -29.51 26.90 -49.66
C GLU A 697 -28.90 28.30 -49.36
N VAL A 698 -27.57 28.34 -49.53
CA VAL A 698 -26.77 29.22 -50.43
C VAL A 698 -26.73 30.76 -50.25
N ALA A 699 -25.55 31.26 -49.86
CA ALA A 699 -24.82 32.39 -50.48
C ALA A 699 -23.35 32.42 -49.95
N SER A 700 -22.31 31.94 -50.65
CA SER A 700 -21.62 32.49 -51.83
C SER A 700 -20.70 33.71 -51.60
N GLU A 701 -19.39 33.49 -51.47
CA GLU A 701 -18.33 34.33 -52.07
C GLU A 701 -17.01 33.54 -52.25
N SER A 702 -16.10 33.98 -53.14
CA SER A 702 -15.03 33.11 -53.67
C SER A 702 -13.75 33.84 -54.16
N GLY A 703 -12.61 33.13 -54.11
CA GLY A 703 -11.34 33.44 -54.78
C GLY A 703 -10.26 32.42 -54.37
N ASP A 704 -9.78 31.53 -55.26
CA ASP A 704 -8.72 31.70 -56.29
C ASP A 704 -7.28 31.69 -55.70
N HIS A 705 -6.30 30.90 -56.18
CA HIS A 705 -6.13 29.97 -57.32
C HIS A 705 -5.61 28.59 -56.81
N ALA A 706 -5.71 27.41 -57.44
CA ALA A 706 -5.89 26.93 -58.84
C ALA A 706 -4.59 26.56 -59.62
N ALA A 707 -4.31 25.25 -59.73
CA ALA A 707 -3.51 24.50 -60.74
C ALA A 707 -3.15 23.11 -60.14
N ASP A 708 -3.74 21.94 -60.44
CA ASP A 708 -4.31 21.30 -61.66
C ASP A 708 -3.32 20.43 -62.46
N ALA A 709 -3.50 19.10 -62.40
CA ALA A 709 -3.20 18.13 -63.45
C ALA A 709 -3.75 16.71 -63.08
N ALA A 710 -4.58 16.13 -63.95
CA ALA A 710 -4.99 14.72 -63.92
C ALA A 710 -3.98 13.86 -64.78
N GLU A 711 -4.16 12.58 -65.14
CA GLU A 711 -5.37 11.79 -65.40
C GLU A 711 -5.10 10.26 -65.50
N THR A 712 -6.15 9.44 -65.30
CA THR A 712 -6.39 8.06 -65.83
C THR A 712 -5.29 6.97 -65.90
N VAL A 713 -5.46 5.96 -65.03
CA VAL A 713 -5.75 4.53 -65.38
C VAL A 713 -5.67 4.09 -66.85
N ASP A 714 -4.93 3.02 -67.14
CA ASP A 714 -5.41 1.87 -67.94
C ASP A 714 -4.69 0.55 -67.55
N THR A 715 -5.19 -0.56 -68.08
CA THR A 715 -4.89 -1.97 -67.82
C THR A 715 -3.93 -2.59 -68.83
N GLY A 716 -3.38 -3.78 -68.54
CA GLY A 716 -2.65 -4.56 -69.54
C GLY A 716 -1.86 -5.74 -68.98
N ALA A 717 -2.36 -6.96 -69.15
CA ALA A 717 -1.62 -8.20 -68.87
C ALA A 717 -1.19 -8.88 -70.18
N ALA A 718 -0.03 -9.53 -70.18
CA ALA A 718 0.41 -10.46 -71.24
C ALA A 718 1.45 -11.45 -70.69
N ASP A 719 1.29 -12.74 -71.02
CA ASP A 719 2.27 -13.80 -70.77
C ASP A 719 3.47 -13.71 -71.73
N ASP A 720 4.64 -14.23 -71.33
CA ASP A 720 5.33 -15.29 -72.09
C ASP A 720 6.24 -16.14 -71.18
N SER A 721 6.63 -17.29 -71.72
CA SER A 721 7.59 -18.31 -71.30
C SER A 721 8.98 -17.83 -70.83
N GLY A 722 9.79 -18.65 -70.14
CA GLY A 722 9.55 -20.02 -69.64
C GLY A 722 10.82 -20.89 -69.65
N GLY A 723 10.91 -21.83 -68.70
CA GLY A 723 12.10 -22.67 -68.46
C GLY A 723 13.16 -21.98 -67.57
N GLY A 724 14.03 -22.70 -66.85
CA GLY A 724 14.10 -24.16 -66.72
C GLY A 724 15.28 -24.61 -65.83
N ASP A 725 15.31 -25.93 -65.59
CA ASP A 725 16.36 -26.73 -64.93
C ASP A 725 16.64 -26.54 -63.43
N LYS A 726 17.01 -27.67 -62.81
CA LYS A 726 17.22 -27.90 -61.38
C LYS A 726 18.71 -28.18 -61.09
N GLU A 727 18.98 -28.45 -59.81
CA GLU A 727 20.02 -29.38 -59.31
C GLU A 727 21.50 -28.94 -59.38
N GLY A 728 22.12 -28.88 -58.20
CA GLY A 728 23.36 -29.64 -58.01
C GLY A 728 24.50 -29.04 -57.18
N ALA A 729 24.30 -28.83 -55.87
CA ALA A 729 25.33 -29.06 -54.83
C ALA A 729 24.66 -29.18 -53.45
#